data_AF-A0A1Q3GX24-F1
#
_entry.id   AF-A0A1Q3GX24-F1
#
_cell.length_a   1.000
_cell.length_b   1.000
_cell.length_c   1.000
_cell.angle_alpha   90.00
_cell.angle_beta   90.00
_cell.angle_gamma   90.00
#
_symmetry.space_group_name_H-M   'P 1'
#
loop_
_entity.id
_entity.type
_entity.pdbx_description
1 polymer ?
#
loop_
_entity_poly.entity_id
_entity_poly.type
_entity_poly.pdbx_seq_one_letter_code
_entity_poly.pdbx_strand_id
1 'polypeptide(L)'
;MSVKTPDFDTLRQNGLELIQKLAAKTWTDHNNADPGITLLEQICYALTDLGYRVDFDIIDLLAGGSDEAYRLLYSPREALSTQPVVFDDHRRTLIDSGEVTNAYLSKTQDPAPQLYYAPFSEELLLQEHRNELLSEDTYRLVQLKGLVDVNVQKNPAATTSIVEQQIKQKLHSQRSLATDIEHIHILPEEKIKIQVELELGFTKDVEALAAQVMYILYQYTNPHFTFENLFSFGQNQSIEETFDGPSMLRGFLKKAALAQFQKRSELRRSDLVQALMNLTPEIKTIRSLDIAREGEAFSRSILDWLVSLDANKAVVFDLDTSNILFFSDDLPVSYDLTIAKSRYNTLLANNQPQPLPSKELDYVIAKGRDREVSQYTSVRQHMPEVYGVTPYGLPENASQARKAQAKQLSAYLLFFEQLLADFFAQLGGLPQLFSVTRSENDYQTYFSQILTETSVPALENIYQNPPESRTQSENFFDTTVDKNRNTRLLDHFMARFGEQFSDNILGQTPTNVNAFGDAIAAKRTFLQEYSTLSAGRGIAFDYTNTNWNVSGVQKRIARLLGLRNYQAQNLAFGAGSEGFYLVEHILLRPRSGDRFQNGLLMSFLKAEDPYSLQVSYVFHKVGRFNDESIRKFTERLLRVETPSHIQIKTYWLDIAQMATFEKAQTAFIQELNQLTSPIADTDHQYSLRVARDYLLDLLYMYHSAYPNPYNLGVPMPIRDLPIPRLAPKYEENSTQQPDGKWVVKMQIYYPQVNVTYRLCDRDRQPIASVPALKVTADTPLLIDTQANNQPYVFLESPAIDQDQLYWIRAEKEIIATDPRTNTSVTKSLKYVFLAQPIRVRVGLSLVIAEGLPDEIDFSEQANIKLSEIQANVEYRLYADLNNNGTLERIDAGGTYSGFENGDVTIPTNVTNGFQEDVLIIVRGSRDGFSTELDVSSLLLKVRAYPGLTLASSQNIIDYRVTTGLSLTISNGVLPTQKSVDYHLFYRPISDPEFVHHKLTPPPASELLTLDNGLGTNVSVLKPNVPTTTNNVPIAYEAAPIPPINYQLVSTLSPTDDGDQVVFDISALNLPEDTLFMVVASKVGHTTPQVLGDGNRATIGVILTKPDPSPTFVIEPNPVVSGTVAKLKVQNPQDGVKYYLEYTNGVKQIAKIFHDRTNSPRQDGVGYSKVEVDFATGAAVSPTDITVETRNPITADKDMRLIAEKPQTGIELKIADITFTVS
;
A
#
# COMPACT_ATOMS: atom_id res chain seq x y z
N MET A 1 -35.58 -12.26 39.52
CA MET A 1 -36.20 -12.62 40.81
C MET A 1 -36.06 -11.41 41.71
N SER A 2 -37.15 -10.70 42.02
CA SER A 2 -37.14 -9.77 43.16
C SER A 2 -37.25 -10.64 44.40
N VAL A 3 -36.16 -10.76 45.16
CA VAL A 3 -36.22 -11.31 46.51
C VAL A 3 -36.80 -10.17 47.35
N LYS A 4 -38.11 -10.20 47.58
CA LYS A 4 -38.75 -9.22 48.45
C LYS A 4 -38.24 -9.44 49.86
N THR A 5 -37.68 -8.41 50.49
CA THR A 5 -37.27 -8.47 51.89
C THR A 5 -38.43 -8.97 52.77
N PRO A 6 -38.22 -9.95 53.67
CA PRO A 6 -39.27 -10.40 54.58
C PRO A 6 -39.69 -9.27 55.52
N ASP A 7 -41.00 -9.17 55.79
CA ASP A 7 -41.49 -8.22 56.80
C ASP A 7 -41.11 -8.66 58.22
N PHE A 8 -41.32 -7.75 59.18
CA PHE A 8 -40.98 -7.97 60.59
C PHE A 8 -41.59 -9.26 61.15
N ASP A 9 -42.88 -9.50 60.88
CA ASP A 9 -43.61 -10.66 61.42
C ASP A 9 -43.03 -11.97 60.88
N THR A 10 -42.66 -11.99 59.59
CA THR A 10 -42.01 -13.14 58.97
C THR A 10 -40.61 -13.37 59.56
N LEU A 11 -39.80 -12.32 59.75
CA LEU A 11 -38.48 -12.43 60.38
C LEU A 11 -38.58 -12.95 61.82
N ARG A 12 -39.55 -12.43 62.58
CA ARG A 12 -39.81 -12.85 63.96
C ARG A 12 -40.24 -14.30 64.03
N GLN A 13 -41.17 -14.73 63.16
CA GLN A 13 -41.60 -16.12 63.10
C GLN A 13 -40.43 -17.06 62.77
N ASN A 14 -39.63 -16.72 61.76
CA ASN A 14 -38.45 -17.52 61.39
C ASN A 14 -37.44 -17.61 62.54
N GLY A 15 -37.22 -16.50 63.25
CA GLY A 15 -36.38 -16.46 64.45
C GLY A 15 -36.90 -17.38 65.57
N LEU A 16 -38.20 -17.35 65.82
CA LEU A 16 -38.86 -18.23 66.80
C LEU A 16 -38.74 -19.71 66.41
N GLU A 17 -38.98 -20.05 65.14
CA GLU A 17 -38.83 -21.41 64.64
C GLU A 17 -37.38 -21.92 64.78
N LEU A 18 -36.39 -21.05 64.53
CA LEU A 18 -34.97 -21.36 64.74
C LEU A 18 -34.66 -21.61 66.21
N ILE A 19 -35.17 -20.78 67.13
CA ILE A 19 -35.00 -20.96 68.58
C ILE A 19 -35.65 -22.28 69.02
N GLN A 20 -36.88 -22.55 68.59
CA GLN A 20 -37.60 -23.78 68.90
C GLN A 20 -36.87 -25.03 68.39
N LYS A 21 -36.17 -24.93 67.26
CA LYS A 21 -35.37 -26.02 66.69
C LYS A 21 -34.03 -26.22 67.41
N LEU A 22 -33.31 -25.12 67.69
CA LEU A 22 -31.95 -25.17 68.26
C LEU A 22 -31.96 -25.37 69.78
N ALA A 23 -32.97 -24.86 70.48
CA ALA A 23 -33.05 -24.79 71.94
C ALA A 23 -34.34 -25.41 72.51
N ALA A 24 -34.96 -26.36 71.79
CA ALA A 24 -36.26 -26.99 72.10
C ALA A 24 -36.48 -27.43 73.57
N LYS A 25 -35.39 -27.77 74.28
CA LYS A 25 -35.41 -28.29 75.65
C LYS A 25 -34.91 -27.30 76.70
N THR A 26 -34.12 -26.31 76.30
CA THR A 26 -33.42 -25.38 77.22
C THR A 26 -34.08 -24.01 77.27
N TRP A 27 -34.77 -23.60 76.20
CA TRP A 27 -35.56 -22.37 76.14
C TRP A 27 -36.96 -22.74 75.66
N THR A 28 -37.92 -22.80 76.60
CA THR A 28 -39.29 -23.30 76.34
C THR A 28 -40.36 -22.22 76.45
N ASP A 29 -40.04 -21.10 77.09
CA ASP A 29 -40.90 -19.92 77.17
C ASP A 29 -40.55 -18.96 76.02
N HIS A 30 -41.52 -18.74 75.12
CA HIS A 30 -41.38 -17.85 73.97
C HIS A 30 -42.39 -16.69 74.04
N ASN A 31 -42.88 -16.36 75.23
CA ASN A 31 -43.79 -15.23 75.42
C ASN A 31 -43.08 -13.88 75.25
N ASN A 32 -43.84 -12.84 74.92
CA ASN A 32 -43.31 -11.47 74.74
C ASN A 32 -42.70 -10.86 76.02
N ALA A 33 -42.95 -11.47 77.19
CA ALA A 33 -42.37 -11.03 78.46
C ALA A 33 -40.93 -11.57 78.65
N ASP A 34 -40.49 -12.56 77.87
CA ASP A 34 -39.15 -13.10 77.94
C ASP A 34 -38.14 -12.10 77.34
N PRO A 35 -37.09 -11.71 78.09
CA PRO A 35 -36.06 -10.81 77.59
C PRO A 35 -35.41 -11.25 76.28
N GLY A 36 -35.16 -12.55 76.08
CA GLY A 36 -34.56 -13.05 74.85
C GLY A 36 -35.48 -12.91 73.63
N ILE A 37 -36.80 -12.98 73.82
CA ILE A 37 -37.76 -12.68 72.74
C ILE A 37 -37.78 -11.18 72.45
N THR A 38 -37.69 -10.33 73.47
CA THR A 38 -37.56 -8.88 73.24
C THR A 38 -36.28 -8.51 72.48
N LEU A 39 -35.17 -9.21 72.73
CA LEU A 39 -33.93 -9.03 71.97
C LEU A 39 -34.07 -9.48 70.51
N LEU A 40 -34.72 -10.63 70.28
CA LEU A 40 -35.01 -11.11 68.94
C LEU A 40 -35.84 -10.09 68.15
N GLU A 41 -36.89 -9.54 68.77
CA GLU A 41 -37.75 -8.54 68.14
C GLU A 41 -36.95 -7.28 67.73
N GLN A 42 -36.06 -6.77 68.58
CA GLN A 42 -35.24 -5.61 68.20
C GLN A 42 -34.26 -5.92 67.05
N ILE A 43 -33.70 -7.13 67.01
CA ILE A 43 -32.84 -7.56 65.90
C ILE A 43 -33.67 -7.70 64.60
N CYS A 44 -34.88 -8.27 64.67
CA CYS A 44 -35.79 -8.36 63.54
C CYS A 44 -36.17 -6.98 63.00
N TYR A 45 -36.38 -5.99 63.87
CA TYR A 45 -36.63 -4.61 63.46
C TYR A 45 -35.44 -4.01 62.70
N ALA A 46 -34.22 -4.17 63.21
CA ALA A 46 -33.02 -3.69 62.53
C ALA A 46 -32.77 -4.37 61.18
N LEU A 47 -33.06 -5.67 61.07
CA LEU A 47 -33.00 -6.40 59.80
C LEU A 47 -34.07 -5.93 58.80
N THR A 48 -35.23 -5.49 59.29
CA THR A 48 -36.28 -4.90 58.46
C THR A 48 -35.82 -3.57 57.87
N ASP A 49 -35.14 -2.72 58.65
CA ASP A 49 -34.51 -1.48 58.14
C ASP A 49 -33.42 -1.78 57.11
N LEU A 50 -32.51 -2.72 57.40
CA LEU A 50 -31.47 -3.12 56.45
C LEU A 50 -32.06 -3.56 55.12
N GLY A 51 -33.07 -4.44 55.14
CA GLY A 51 -33.68 -4.92 53.92
C GLY A 51 -34.51 -3.86 53.19
N TYR A 52 -35.17 -2.94 53.91
CA TYR A 52 -35.80 -1.76 53.31
C TYR A 52 -34.81 -0.92 52.50
N ARG A 53 -33.58 -0.73 53.00
CA ARG A 53 -32.53 0.02 52.28
C ARG A 53 -31.92 -0.77 51.12
N VAL A 54 -31.83 -2.10 51.23
CA VAL A 54 -31.38 -2.97 50.12
C VAL A 54 -32.33 -2.89 48.93
N ASP A 55 -33.63 -2.68 49.18
CA ASP A 55 -34.67 -2.55 48.15
C ASP A 55 -34.69 -1.19 47.44
N PHE A 56 -33.79 -0.25 47.77
CA PHE A 56 -33.67 1.01 47.03
C PHE A 56 -33.20 0.79 45.59
N ASP A 57 -33.59 1.70 44.70
CA ASP A 57 -33.14 1.67 43.31
C ASP A 57 -31.61 1.72 43.24
N ILE A 58 -31.02 0.94 42.31
CA ILE A 58 -29.57 0.83 42.17
C ILE A 58 -28.89 2.18 41.95
N ILE A 59 -29.56 3.12 41.28
CA ILE A 59 -29.04 4.48 41.07
C ILE A 59 -28.91 5.25 42.38
N ASP A 60 -29.77 5.02 43.38
CA ASP A 60 -29.67 5.66 44.69
C ASP A 60 -28.61 4.97 45.55
N LEU A 61 -28.48 3.64 45.45
CA LEU A 61 -27.42 2.89 46.14
C LEU A 61 -26.01 3.28 45.69
N LEU A 62 -25.86 3.76 44.45
CA LEU A 62 -24.59 4.24 43.90
C LEU A 62 -24.35 5.75 44.15
N ALA A 63 -25.38 6.51 44.55
CA ALA A 63 -25.33 7.98 44.62
C ALA A 63 -24.49 8.55 45.77
N GLY A 64 -24.28 7.79 46.85
CA GLY A 64 -23.41 8.20 47.97
C GLY A 64 -21.90 8.09 47.68
N GLY A 65 -21.52 7.68 46.47
CA GLY A 65 -20.12 7.67 46.00
C GLY A 65 -19.78 8.82 45.07
N SER A 66 -18.54 8.83 44.59
CA SER A 66 -18.13 9.74 43.53
C SER A 66 -18.77 9.38 42.18
N ASP A 67 -18.77 10.33 41.24
CA ASP A 67 -19.26 10.14 39.87
C ASP A 67 -18.64 8.92 39.18
N GLU A 68 -17.45 8.49 39.60
CA GLU A 68 -16.77 7.33 39.05
C GLU A 68 -17.47 5.98 39.34
N ALA A 69 -18.36 5.91 40.34
CA ALA A 69 -19.16 4.71 40.60
C ALA A 69 -20.10 4.34 39.43
N TYR A 70 -20.48 5.34 38.63
CA TYR A 70 -21.32 5.15 37.44
C TYR A 70 -20.49 4.80 36.19
N ARG A 71 -19.16 4.89 36.24
CA ARG A 71 -18.30 4.81 35.04
C ARG A 71 -18.31 3.41 34.40
N LEU A 72 -18.60 2.36 35.15
CA LEU A 72 -18.79 0.99 34.63
C LEU A 72 -20.14 0.78 33.95
N LEU A 73 -21.07 1.73 34.08
CA LEU A 73 -22.38 1.69 33.45
C LEU A 73 -22.34 2.46 32.13
N TYR A 74 -21.59 1.93 31.16
CA TYR A 74 -21.51 2.52 29.83
C TYR A 74 -22.90 2.69 29.22
N SER A 75 -23.12 3.85 28.59
CA SER A 75 -24.32 4.07 27.79
C SER A 75 -24.29 3.20 26.52
N PRO A 76 -25.44 2.95 25.88
CA PRO A 76 -25.48 2.21 24.62
C PRO A 76 -24.57 2.83 23.54
N ARG A 77 -24.49 4.16 23.45
CA ARG A 77 -23.60 4.84 22.50
C ARG A 77 -22.12 4.59 22.79
N GLU A 78 -21.71 4.58 24.06
CA GLU A 78 -20.32 4.30 24.43
C GLU A 78 -19.94 2.82 24.26
N ALA A 79 -20.89 1.91 24.49
CA ALA A 79 -20.65 0.47 24.49
C ALA A 79 -20.79 -0.19 23.11
N LEU A 80 -21.73 0.26 22.28
CA LEU A 80 -22.12 -0.40 21.02
C LEU A 80 -21.57 0.29 19.77
N SER A 81 -21.36 1.62 19.81
CA SER A 81 -20.81 2.32 18.65
C SER A 81 -19.35 1.94 18.42
N THR A 82 -19.01 1.71 17.16
CA THR A 82 -17.65 1.35 16.74
C THR A 82 -17.01 2.51 15.99
N GLN A 83 -15.71 2.42 15.75
CA GLN A 83 -15.09 3.28 14.74
C GLN A 83 -15.44 2.78 13.34
N PRO A 84 -15.29 3.60 12.29
CA PRO A 84 -15.61 3.17 10.93
C PRO A 84 -14.81 1.94 10.52
N VAL A 85 -15.51 0.89 10.07
CA VAL A 85 -14.88 -0.37 9.61
C VAL A 85 -15.16 -0.60 8.13
N VAL A 86 -16.38 -0.34 7.69
CA VAL A 86 -16.77 -0.49 6.27
C VAL A 86 -16.83 0.86 5.56
N PHE A 87 -16.76 0.85 4.23
CA PHE A 87 -16.82 2.06 3.41
C PHE A 87 -18.04 2.94 3.70
N ASP A 88 -19.20 2.34 3.96
CA ASP A 88 -20.41 3.08 4.33
C ASP A 88 -20.27 3.84 5.67
N ASP A 89 -19.53 3.29 6.63
CA ASP A 89 -19.30 3.96 7.92
C ASP A 89 -18.33 5.14 7.76
N HIS A 90 -17.30 4.99 6.95
CA HIS A 90 -16.42 6.10 6.58
C HIS A 90 -17.20 7.19 5.87
N ARG A 91 -18.07 6.82 4.92
CA ARG A 91 -18.97 7.74 4.21
C ARG A 91 -19.88 8.51 5.18
N ARG A 92 -20.55 7.84 6.12
CA ARG A 92 -21.37 8.47 7.18
C ARG A 92 -20.55 9.48 7.99
N THR A 93 -19.34 9.10 8.37
CA THR A 93 -18.45 9.93 9.19
C THR A 93 -17.95 11.17 8.43
N LEU A 94 -17.71 11.05 7.13
CA LEU A 94 -17.38 12.18 6.26
C LEU A 94 -18.58 13.12 6.11
N ILE A 95 -19.78 12.61 5.85
CA ILE A 95 -21.00 13.44 5.76
C ILE A 95 -21.27 14.17 7.09
N ASP A 96 -20.99 13.52 8.23
CA ASP A 96 -21.06 14.14 9.56
C ASP A 96 -19.97 15.22 9.81
N SER A 97 -19.07 15.53 8.86
CA SER A 97 -18.20 16.73 8.99
C SER A 97 -18.97 18.03 8.68
N GLY A 98 -19.95 17.99 7.77
CA GLY A 98 -20.78 19.12 7.34
C GLY A 98 -20.20 19.94 6.19
N GLU A 99 -18.88 19.87 5.99
CA GLU A 99 -18.22 20.42 4.79
C GLU A 99 -18.35 19.47 3.58
N VAL A 100 -18.67 18.21 3.84
CA VAL A 100 -18.90 17.17 2.83
C VAL A 100 -20.39 16.92 2.68
N THR A 101 -20.92 17.06 1.47
CA THR A 101 -22.31 16.72 1.16
C THR A 101 -22.46 15.23 0.91
N ASN A 102 -21.47 14.62 0.26
CA ASN A 102 -21.42 13.20 -0.03
C ASN A 102 -19.97 12.72 -0.29
N ALA A 103 -19.72 11.44 -0.08
CA ALA A 103 -18.42 10.82 -0.36
C ALA A 103 -18.61 9.38 -0.84
N TYR A 104 -17.69 8.90 -1.66
CA TYR A 104 -17.66 7.52 -2.16
C TYR A 104 -16.27 6.95 -1.94
N LEU A 105 -16.22 5.81 -1.25
CA LEU A 105 -14.98 5.06 -1.03
C LEU A 105 -15.01 3.80 -1.88
N SER A 106 -13.91 3.53 -2.56
CA SER A 106 -13.73 2.35 -3.39
C SER A 106 -12.34 1.77 -3.19
N LYS A 107 -12.20 0.46 -3.48
CA LYS A 107 -10.87 -0.14 -3.56
C LYS A 107 -10.14 0.44 -4.77
N THR A 108 -8.90 0.86 -4.58
CA THR A 108 -8.04 1.35 -5.66
C THR A 108 -7.89 0.27 -6.73
N GLN A 109 -8.12 0.64 -7.98
CA GLN A 109 -7.95 -0.26 -9.14
C GLN A 109 -6.54 -0.16 -9.75
N ASP A 110 -5.96 1.05 -9.70
CA ASP A 110 -4.69 1.39 -10.35
C ASP A 110 -3.71 2.00 -9.34
N PRO A 111 -3.11 1.20 -8.43
CA PRO A 111 -2.14 1.72 -7.49
C PRO A 111 -0.89 2.25 -8.21
N ALA A 112 -0.37 3.39 -7.75
CA ALA A 112 0.81 4.01 -8.34
C ALA A 112 2.01 3.97 -7.38
N PRO A 113 3.16 3.39 -7.79
CA PRO A 113 3.47 2.81 -9.09
C PRO A 113 2.86 1.41 -9.28
N GLN A 114 2.61 1.04 -10.53
CA GLN A 114 2.23 -0.34 -10.85
C GLN A 114 3.43 -1.27 -10.63
N LEU A 115 3.20 -2.33 -9.87
CA LEU A 115 4.20 -3.31 -9.47
C LEU A 115 4.00 -4.60 -10.25
N TYR A 116 5.08 -5.22 -10.69
CA TYR A 116 5.07 -6.50 -11.38
C TYR A 116 5.95 -7.50 -10.65
N TYR A 117 5.44 -8.72 -10.49
CA TYR A 117 6.17 -9.84 -9.93
C TYR A 117 6.63 -10.78 -11.05
N ALA A 118 7.91 -11.14 -11.03
CA ALA A 118 8.52 -12.11 -11.94
C ALA A 118 8.62 -13.47 -11.24
N PRO A 119 7.74 -14.45 -11.52
CA PRO A 119 7.71 -15.70 -10.76
C PRO A 119 8.96 -16.57 -10.91
N PHE A 120 9.64 -16.49 -12.05
CA PHE A 120 10.84 -17.31 -12.32
C PHE A 120 12.10 -16.81 -11.61
N SER A 121 12.23 -15.49 -11.44
CA SER A 121 13.37 -14.88 -10.74
C SER A 121 13.05 -14.48 -9.29
N GLU A 122 11.78 -14.58 -8.88
CA GLU A 122 11.30 -14.21 -7.54
C GLU A 122 11.56 -12.73 -7.21
N GLU A 123 11.42 -11.86 -8.21
CA GLU A 123 11.77 -10.44 -8.17
C GLU A 123 10.55 -9.53 -8.35
N LEU A 124 10.61 -8.35 -7.73
CA LEU A 124 9.62 -7.28 -7.85
C LEU A 124 10.21 -6.10 -8.65
N LEU A 125 9.46 -5.65 -9.67
CA LEU A 125 9.85 -4.56 -10.56
C LEU A 125 8.72 -3.55 -10.76
N LEU A 126 9.10 -2.35 -11.19
CA LEU A 126 8.19 -1.28 -11.60
C LEU A 126 7.76 -1.47 -13.06
N GLN A 127 6.59 -0.92 -13.42
CA GLN A 127 6.08 -0.94 -14.80
C GLN A 127 7.09 -0.42 -15.83
N GLU A 128 7.80 0.68 -15.53
CA GLU A 128 8.79 1.30 -16.43
C GLU A 128 9.98 0.35 -16.74
N HIS A 129 10.18 -0.65 -15.89
CA HIS A 129 11.24 -1.65 -16.02
C HIS A 129 10.72 -3.01 -16.52
N ARG A 130 9.42 -3.11 -16.81
CA ARG A 130 8.82 -4.27 -17.45
C ARG A 130 9.18 -4.26 -18.92
N ASN A 131 9.65 -5.39 -19.44
CA ASN A 131 9.71 -5.58 -20.87
C ASN A 131 8.31 -5.87 -21.40
N GLU A 132 7.68 -4.91 -22.08
CA GLU A 132 6.31 -5.01 -22.62
C GLU A 132 6.13 -6.15 -23.63
N LEU A 133 7.23 -6.72 -24.15
CA LEU A 133 7.24 -7.81 -25.13
C LEU A 133 7.16 -9.21 -24.50
N LEU A 134 7.27 -9.34 -23.16
CA LEU A 134 7.12 -10.62 -22.47
C LEU A 134 5.65 -10.86 -22.09
N SER A 135 5.17 -12.09 -22.34
CA SER A 135 3.79 -12.51 -22.03
C SER A 135 3.40 -12.23 -20.58
N GLU A 136 2.10 -12.04 -20.31
CA GLU A 136 1.57 -11.90 -18.92
C GLU A 136 1.95 -13.09 -18.02
N ASP A 137 2.21 -14.27 -18.60
CA ASP A 137 2.71 -15.43 -17.85
C ASP A 137 4.11 -15.23 -17.25
N THR A 138 4.89 -14.28 -17.79
CA THR A 138 6.25 -13.97 -17.34
C THR A 138 6.28 -12.90 -16.25
N TYR A 139 5.37 -11.92 -16.32
CA TYR A 139 5.21 -10.86 -15.33
C TYR A 139 3.76 -10.71 -14.92
N ARG A 140 3.50 -10.90 -13.62
CA ARG A 140 2.16 -10.76 -13.06
C ARG A 140 2.01 -9.39 -12.42
N LEU A 141 0.94 -8.68 -12.77
CA LEU A 141 0.60 -7.41 -12.13
C LEU A 141 0.25 -7.67 -10.66
N VAL A 142 0.97 -7.02 -9.75
CA VAL A 142 0.73 -7.11 -8.31
C VAL A 142 -0.39 -6.16 -7.94
N GLN A 143 -1.52 -6.75 -7.54
CA GLN A 143 -2.69 -6.03 -7.10
C GLN A 143 -2.65 -5.82 -5.59
N LEU A 144 -2.11 -4.67 -5.16
CA LEU A 144 -2.04 -4.31 -3.74
C LEU A 144 -3.45 -4.22 -3.14
N LYS A 145 -3.67 -4.95 -2.05
CA LYS A 145 -4.93 -4.97 -1.31
C LYS A 145 -4.84 -4.02 -0.12
N GLY A 146 -5.97 -3.41 0.21
CA GLY A 146 -6.05 -2.46 1.32
C GLY A 146 -5.80 -1.01 0.93
N LEU A 147 -5.61 -0.70 -0.36
CA LEU A 147 -5.60 0.68 -0.86
C LEU A 147 -7.02 1.16 -1.17
N VAL A 148 -7.31 2.39 -0.75
CA VAL A 148 -8.64 3.00 -0.84
C VAL A 148 -8.56 4.35 -1.52
N ASP A 149 -9.45 4.55 -2.49
CA ASP A 149 -9.69 5.83 -3.14
C ASP A 149 -10.95 6.48 -2.58
N VAL A 150 -10.89 7.79 -2.37
CA VAL A 150 -11.99 8.57 -1.78
C VAL A 150 -12.37 9.71 -2.71
N ASN A 151 -13.56 9.61 -3.29
CA ASN A 151 -14.17 10.67 -4.11
C ASN A 151 -15.12 11.50 -3.26
N VAL A 152 -14.88 12.80 -3.16
CA VAL A 152 -15.60 13.68 -2.23
C VAL A 152 -16.34 14.77 -2.97
N GLN A 153 -17.63 14.89 -2.66
CA GLN A 153 -18.47 16.03 -3.02
C GLN A 153 -18.47 17.01 -1.85
N LYS A 154 -17.79 18.15 -2.03
CA LYS A 154 -17.77 19.22 -1.03
C LYS A 154 -19.07 20.03 -1.06
N ASN A 155 -19.35 20.73 0.04
CA ASN A 155 -20.32 21.81 0.05
C ASN A 155 -19.83 22.93 -0.88
N PRO A 156 -20.68 23.47 -1.80
CA PRO A 156 -20.28 24.54 -2.70
C PRO A 156 -19.69 25.77 -1.99
N ALA A 157 -20.16 26.08 -0.78
CA ALA A 157 -19.67 27.21 0.01
C ALA A 157 -18.29 26.97 0.67
N ALA A 158 -17.79 25.73 0.70
CA ALA A 158 -16.55 25.37 1.37
C ALA A 158 -15.32 25.48 0.46
N THR A 159 -14.19 25.91 1.05
CA THR A 159 -12.90 26.07 0.36
C THR A 159 -12.24 24.71 0.16
N THR A 160 -11.88 24.37 -1.08
CA THR A 160 -11.31 23.08 -1.48
C THR A 160 -10.11 22.65 -0.63
N SER A 161 -9.13 23.52 -0.40
CA SER A 161 -7.90 23.18 0.34
C SER A 161 -8.16 22.86 1.82
N ILE A 162 -9.09 23.58 2.45
CA ILE A 162 -9.47 23.36 3.86
C ILE A 162 -10.18 22.01 3.99
N VAL A 163 -11.14 21.76 3.08
CA VAL A 163 -11.91 20.50 3.03
C VAL A 163 -10.98 19.31 2.85
N GLU A 164 -10.01 19.41 1.94
CA GLU A 164 -9.03 18.36 1.68
C GLU A 164 -8.21 18.03 2.95
N GLN A 165 -7.68 19.06 3.63
CA GLN A 165 -6.89 18.89 4.84
C GLN A 165 -7.71 18.26 5.98
N GLN A 166 -8.95 18.72 6.18
CA GLN A 166 -9.84 18.17 7.21
C GLN A 166 -10.21 16.70 6.94
N ILE A 167 -10.54 16.37 5.68
CA ILE A 167 -10.87 15.00 5.27
C ILE A 167 -9.66 14.10 5.46
N LYS A 168 -8.47 14.55 5.05
CA LYS A 168 -7.22 13.82 5.23
C LYS A 168 -6.98 13.51 6.70
N GLN A 169 -7.05 14.51 7.57
CA GLN A 169 -6.91 14.32 9.03
C GLN A 169 -7.95 13.33 9.58
N LYS A 170 -9.22 13.49 9.21
CA LYS A 170 -10.31 12.64 9.71
C LYS A 170 -10.14 11.19 9.26
N LEU A 171 -9.86 10.96 7.98
CA LEU A 171 -9.66 9.61 7.43
C LEU A 171 -8.43 8.93 8.02
N HIS A 172 -7.30 9.62 8.16
CA HIS A 172 -6.10 9.01 8.76
C HIS A 172 -6.29 8.70 10.24
N SER A 173 -7.03 9.53 10.99
CA SER A 173 -7.35 9.27 12.41
C SER A 173 -8.23 8.03 12.62
N GLN A 174 -8.94 7.59 11.58
CA GLN A 174 -9.90 6.47 11.60
C GLN A 174 -9.50 5.36 10.62
N ARG A 175 -8.27 5.38 10.09
CA ARG A 175 -7.79 4.42 9.11
C ARG A 175 -7.85 2.99 9.66
N SER A 176 -8.28 2.04 8.85
CA SER A 176 -8.31 0.62 9.23
C SER A 176 -6.91 -0.01 9.18
N LEU A 177 -6.65 -0.99 10.05
CA LEU A 177 -5.37 -1.68 10.13
C LEU A 177 -4.99 -2.33 8.79
N ALA A 178 -3.73 -2.18 8.37
CA ALA A 178 -3.22 -2.70 7.09
C ALA A 178 -3.96 -2.18 5.84
N THR A 179 -4.60 -1.02 5.94
CA THR A 179 -5.18 -0.29 4.79
C THR A 179 -4.56 1.09 4.67
N ASP A 180 -4.42 1.65 3.47
CA ASP A 180 -3.94 3.02 3.30
C ASP A 180 -4.79 3.78 2.27
N ILE A 181 -4.75 5.11 2.36
CA ILE A 181 -5.49 5.99 1.45
C ILE A 181 -4.54 6.35 0.31
N GLU A 182 -4.92 5.99 -0.90
CA GLU A 182 -4.08 6.23 -2.09
C GLU A 182 -4.43 7.59 -2.71
N HIS A 183 -5.71 7.83 -2.96
CA HIS A 183 -6.18 9.08 -3.56
C HIS A 183 -7.36 9.69 -2.83
N ILE A 184 -7.29 11.00 -2.62
CA ILE A 184 -8.42 11.83 -2.18
C ILE A 184 -8.74 12.78 -3.32
N HIS A 185 -9.85 12.53 -4.02
CA HIS A 185 -10.31 13.34 -5.15
C HIS A 185 -11.47 14.21 -4.72
N ILE A 186 -11.26 15.52 -4.63
CA ILE A 186 -12.38 16.46 -4.54
C ILE A 186 -12.94 16.63 -5.94
N LEU A 187 -14.20 16.23 -6.12
CA LEU A 187 -14.84 16.23 -7.42
C LEU A 187 -14.96 17.68 -7.95
N PRO A 188 -14.47 17.98 -9.17
CA PRO A 188 -14.65 19.29 -9.78
C PRO A 188 -16.12 19.60 -10.00
N GLU A 189 -16.50 20.88 -9.94
CA GLU A 189 -17.91 21.30 -10.01
C GLU A 189 -18.43 21.32 -11.47
N GLU A 190 -19.64 20.79 -11.69
CA GLU A 190 -20.44 20.92 -12.89
C GLU A 190 -21.68 21.75 -12.57
N LYS A 191 -21.66 23.01 -13.01
CA LYS A 191 -22.75 23.95 -12.74
C LYS A 191 -23.94 23.74 -13.67
N ILE A 192 -25.11 23.66 -13.06
CA ILE A 192 -26.40 23.50 -13.75
C ILE A 192 -27.23 24.77 -13.56
N LYS A 193 -27.72 25.30 -14.67
CA LYS A 193 -28.65 26.42 -14.69
C LYS A 193 -30.05 25.95 -15.06
N ILE A 194 -31.06 26.57 -14.43
CA ILE A 194 -32.47 26.22 -14.62
C ILE A 194 -33.23 27.48 -15.01
N GLN A 195 -34.05 27.36 -16.04
CA GLN A 195 -35.02 28.38 -16.42
C GLN A 195 -36.43 27.85 -16.14
N VAL A 196 -37.22 28.60 -15.39
CA VAL A 196 -38.59 28.21 -15.05
C VAL A 196 -39.54 29.42 -15.08
N GLU A 197 -40.70 29.20 -15.70
CA GLU A 197 -41.80 30.16 -15.78
C GLU A 197 -43.03 29.59 -15.05
N LEU A 198 -43.49 30.30 -14.01
CA LEU A 198 -44.51 29.82 -13.07
C LEU A 198 -45.74 30.74 -13.07
N GLU A 199 -46.93 30.15 -13.14
CA GLU A 199 -48.21 30.86 -12.96
C GLU A 199 -48.57 30.92 -11.47
N LEU A 200 -48.75 32.11 -10.94
CA LEU A 200 -49.13 32.34 -9.55
C LEU A 200 -50.62 31.99 -9.33
N GLY A 201 -50.88 31.33 -8.20
CA GLY A 201 -52.22 31.12 -7.67
C GLY A 201 -52.57 32.18 -6.62
N PHE A 202 -52.71 31.76 -5.36
CA PHE A 202 -52.94 32.68 -4.24
C PHE A 202 -51.69 32.80 -3.36
N THR A 203 -50.88 33.84 -3.56
CA THR A 203 -49.76 34.17 -2.65
C THR A 203 -49.83 35.63 -2.21
N LYS A 204 -49.45 35.90 -0.94
CA LYS A 204 -49.37 37.26 -0.38
C LYS A 204 -47.95 37.84 -0.41
N ASP A 205 -46.93 37.00 -0.59
CA ASP A 205 -45.51 37.37 -0.54
C ASP A 205 -44.76 36.62 -1.65
N VAL A 206 -44.45 37.33 -2.73
CA VAL A 206 -43.82 36.75 -3.93
C VAL A 206 -42.34 36.49 -3.68
N GLU A 207 -41.67 37.32 -2.88
CA GLU A 207 -40.27 37.17 -2.52
C GLU A 207 -40.02 35.92 -1.65
N ALA A 208 -40.93 35.59 -0.73
CA ALA A 208 -40.88 34.35 0.04
C ALA A 208 -41.04 33.12 -0.85
N LEU A 209 -42.02 33.17 -1.77
CA LEU A 209 -42.26 32.09 -2.73
C LEU A 209 -41.04 31.91 -3.66
N ALA A 210 -40.45 33.00 -4.15
CA ALA A 210 -39.23 32.96 -4.96
C ALA A 210 -38.07 32.27 -4.23
N ALA A 211 -37.86 32.61 -2.95
CA ALA A 211 -36.83 31.97 -2.12
C ALA A 211 -37.10 30.46 -1.92
N GLN A 212 -38.37 30.06 -1.76
CA GLN A 212 -38.76 28.66 -1.62
C GLN A 212 -38.59 27.87 -2.92
N VAL A 213 -38.92 28.46 -4.07
CA VAL A 213 -38.64 27.88 -5.40
C VAL A 213 -37.14 27.69 -5.59
N MET A 214 -36.32 28.72 -5.30
CA MET A 214 -34.85 28.61 -5.36
C MET A 214 -34.33 27.46 -4.48
N TYR A 215 -34.89 27.31 -3.27
CA TYR A 215 -34.53 26.24 -2.35
C TYR A 215 -34.90 24.84 -2.86
N ILE A 216 -36.07 24.67 -3.48
CA ILE A 216 -36.48 23.39 -4.09
C ILE A 216 -35.61 23.03 -5.30
N LEU A 217 -35.30 24.01 -6.15
CA LEU A 217 -34.38 23.82 -7.28
C LEU A 217 -32.98 23.41 -6.80
N TYR A 218 -32.50 24.06 -5.74
CA TYR A 218 -31.25 23.68 -5.07
C TYR A 218 -31.33 22.28 -4.47
N GLN A 219 -32.38 21.92 -3.74
CA GLN A 219 -32.51 20.60 -3.10
C GLN A 219 -32.60 19.47 -4.13
N TYR A 220 -33.23 19.72 -5.29
CA TYR A 220 -33.33 18.73 -6.36
C TYR A 220 -31.98 18.46 -7.03
N THR A 221 -31.20 19.51 -7.28
CA THR A 221 -29.88 19.43 -7.92
C THR A 221 -28.80 18.97 -6.94
N ASN A 222 -28.87 19.42 -5.68
CA ASN A 222 -27.98 19.11 -4.58
C ASN A 222 -28.75 18.38 -3.45
N PRO A 223 -29.07 17.10 -3.63
CA PRO A 223 -29.75 16.33 -2.60
C PRO A 223 -28.83 16.14 -1.37
N HIS A 224 -29.37 16.36 -0.18
CA HIS A 224 -28.65 16.23 1.09
C HIS A 224 -29.22 15.10 1.95
N PHE A 225 -28.40 14.58 2.86
CA PHE A 225 -28.82 13.57 3.83
C PHE A 225 -29.58 14.21 5.00
N THR A 226 -30.69 13.58 5.38
CA THR A 226 -31.46 13.96 6.57
C THR A 226 -31.01 13.13 7.76
N PHE A 227 -30.70 13.81 8.87
CA PHE A 227 -30.36 13.18 10.14
C PHE A 227 -31.58 13.11 11.05
N GLU A 228 -31.74 11.99 11.75
CA GLU A 228 -32.81 11.77 12.71
C GLU A 228 -32.24 11.79 14.15
N ASN A 229 -33.02 12.27 15.12
CA ASN A 229 -32.67 12.12 16.54
C ASN A 229 -32.93 10.69 17.02
N LEU A 230 -32.37 10.33 18.19
CA LEU A 230 -32.48 8.99 18.77
C LEU A 230 -33.93 8.51 18.90
N PHE A 231 -34.84 9.38 19.34
CA PHE A 231 -36.24 9.02 19.55
C PHE A 231 -36.96 8.66 18.24
N SER A 232 -36.71 9.40 17.16
CA SER A 232 -37.36 9.16 15.87
C SER A 232 -36.77 7.96 15.15
N PHE A 233 -35.45 7.79 15.25
CA PHE A 233 -34.72 6.70 14.60
C PHE A 233 -34.99 5.35 15.27
N GLY A 234 -34.98 5.31 16.62
CA GLY A 234 -35.09 4.09 17.41
C GLY A 234 -36.50 3.49 17.54
N GLN A 235 -37.56 4.15 17.06
CA GLN A 235 -38.94 3.65 17.20
C GLN A 235 -39.20 2.29 16.53
N ASN A 236 -38.48 2.00 15.44
CA ASN A 236 -38.70 0.80 14.62
C ASN A 236 -37.46 -0.11 14.57
N GLN A 237 -36.48 0.09 15.46
CA GLN A 237 -35.21 -0.62 15.45
C GLN A 237 -34.82 -1.05 16.86
N SER A 238 -34.04 -2.12 16.92
CA SER A 238 -33.39 -2.52 18.18
C SER A 238 -32.32 -1.51 18.59
N ILE A 239 -31.89 -1.55 19.86
CA ILE A 239 -30.83 -0.67 20.37
C ILE A 239 -29.51 -1.01 19.65
N GLU A 240 -29.27 -2.30 19.39
CA GLU A 240 -28.11 -2.80 18.68
C GLU A 240 -28.05 -2.27 17.24
N GLU A 241 -29.16 -2.30 16.51
CA GLU A 241 -29.25 -1.73 15.15
C GLU A 241 -29.12 -0.21 15.13
N THR A 242 -29.61 0.45 16.19
CA THR A 242 -29.56 1.92 16.30
C THR A 242 -28.12 2.44 16.38
N PHE A 243 -27.29 1.77 17.20
CA PHE A 243 -25.91 2.17 17.46
C PHE A 243 -24.88 1.42 16.60
N ASP A 244 -25.32 0.72 15.55
CA ASP A 244 -24.45 0.03 14.59
C ASP A 244 -23.64 1.03 13.73
N GLY A 245 -22.32 1.03 13.95
CA GLY A 245 -21.33 1.85 13.27
C GLY A 245 -20.88 3.08 14.08
N PRO A 246 -20.41 4.15 13.40
CA PRO A 246 -19.77 5.28 14.05
C PRO A 246 -20.74 6.22 14.75
N SER A 247 -20.29 6.72 15.91
CA SER A 247 -20.98 7.76 16.68
C SER A 247 -20.87 9.12 15.96
N MET A 248 -21.99 9.62 15.44
CA MET A 248 -22.10 10.89 14.71
C MET A 248 -22.61 12.04 15.59
N LEU A 249 -22.22 13.27 15.30
CA LEU A 249 -22.58 14.46 16.07
C LEU A 249 -23.94 15.05 15.67
N ARG A 250 -24.35 14.88 14.41
CA ARG A 250 -25.60 15.49 13.88
C ARG A 250 -26.83 14.60 13.96
N GLY A 251 -26.72 13.40 14.52
CA GLY A 251 -27.82 12.44 14.65
C GLY A 251 -27.53 11.13 13.92
N PHE A 252 -28.58 10.36 13.66
CA PHE A 252 -28.50 9.04 13.05
C PHE A 252 -28.87 9.10 11.57
N LEU A 253 -28.08 8.40 10.74
CA LEU A 253 -28.27 8.26 9.31
C LEU A 253 -28.53 6.79 8.96
N LYS A 254 -29.64 6.51 8.28
CA LYS A 254 -30.04 5.15 7.86
C LYS A 254 -29.10 4.64 6.77
N LYS A 255 -28.59 3.41 6.94
CA LYS A 255 -27.75 2.74 5.91
C LYS A 255 -28.48 2.62 4.55
N ALA A 256 -29.79 2.36 4.57
CA ALA A 256 -30.61 2.31 3.35
C ALA A 256 -30.64 3.64 2.57
N ALA A 257 -30.52 4.79 3.24
CA ALA A 257 -30.46 6.09 2.57
C ALA A 257 -29.15 6.25 1.78
N LEU A 258 -28.04 5.66 2.23
CA LEU A 258 -26.77 5.70 1.50
C LEU A 258 -26.86 4.97 0.15
N ALA A 259 -27.61 3.87 0.09
CA ALA A 259 -27.82 3.08 -1.13
C ALA A 259 -28.74 3.79 -2.13
N GLN A 260 -29.74 4.54 -1.65
CA GLN A 260 -30.65 5.32 -2.50
C GLN A 260 -29.99 6.58 -3.07
N PHE A 261 -29.05 7.17 -2.32
CA PHE A 261 -28.30 8.35 -2.73
C PHE A 261 -26.99 7.96 -3.43
N GLN A 262 -27.10 7.18 -4.51
CA GLN A 262 -26.02 7.09 -5.50
C GLN A 262 -26.01 8.35 -6.36
N LYS A 263 -24.83 8.72 -6.87
CA LYS A 263 -24.68 9.88 -7.74
C LYS A 263 -25.58 9.70 -8.96
N ARG A 264 -26.48 10.66 -9.20
CA ARG A 264 -27.37 10.62 -10.37
C ARG A 264 -26.55 10.73 -11.64
N SER A 265 -26.78 9.83 -12.60
CA SER A 265 -26.23 9.93 -13.96
C SER A 265 -26.97 10.95 -14.81
N GLU A 266 -28.18 11.35 -14.38
CA GLU A 266 -29.07 12.20 -15.16
C GLU A 266 -30.00 13.05 -14.28
N LEU A 267 -30.35 14.25 -14.76
CA LEU A 267 -31.42 15.09 -14.23
C LEU A 267 -32.62 15.06 -15.16
N ARG A 268 -33.80 14.73 -14.61
CA ARG A 268 -35.06 14.67 -15.36
C ARG A 268 -35.89 15.91 -15.14
N ARG A 269 -36.46 16.45 -16.22
CA ARG A 269 -37.38 17.61 -16.14
C ARG A 269 -38.71 17.26 -15.45
N SER A 270 -39.21 16.03 -15.65
CA SER A 270 -40.45 15.52 -15.04
C SER A 270 -40.47 15.62 -13.52
N ASP A 271 -39.34 15.30 -12.90
CA ASP A 271 -39.24 15.21 -11.45
C ASP A 271 -39.21 16.61 -10.81
N LEU A 272 -38.62 17.59 -11.50
CA LEU A 272 -38.71 19.01 -11.12
C LEU A 272 -40.12 19.57 -11.25
N VAL A 273 -40.83 19.22 -12.33
CA VAL A 273 -42.24 19.59 -12.50
C VAL A 273 -43.06 19.07 -11.32
N GLN A 274 -42.87 17.80 -10.93
CA GLN A 274 -43.54 17.23 -9.76
C GLN A 274 -43.15 17.95 -8.46
N ALA A 275 -41.86 18.24 -8.26
CA ALA A 275 -41.38 18.92 -7.05
C ALA A 275 -41.95 20.34 -6.91
N LEU A 276 -42.05 21.09 -8.01
CA LEU A 276 -42.60 22.45 -8.02
C LEU A 276 -44.13 22.47 -7.91
N MET A 277 -44.84 21.52 -8.52
CA MET A 277 -46.30 21.43 -8.42
C MET A 277 -46.79 21.10 -7.00
N ASN A 278 -45.93 20.55 -6.12
CA ASN A 278 -46.24 20.35 -4.70
C ASN A 278 -46.45 21.68 -3.93
N LEU A 279 -46.12 22.84 -4.50
CA LEU A 279 -46.39 24.17 -3.95
C LEU A 279 -47.82 24.67 -4.21
N THR A 280 -48.77 23.77 -4.52
CA THR A 280 -50.19 24.13 -4.65
C THR A 280 -50.77 24.50 -3.27
N PRO A 281 -51.51 25.62 -3.10
CA PRO A 281 -52.17 26.45 -4.12
C PRO A 281 -51.41 27.74 -4.54
N GLU A 282 -50.17 27.94 -4.11
CA GLU A 282 -49.38 29.15 -4.39
C GLU A 282 -48.92 29.21 -5.85
N ILE A 283 -48.63 28.05 -6.45
CA ILE A 283 -48.36 27.86 -7.87
C ILE A 283 -49.57 27.15 -8.52
N LYS A 284 -50.12 27.75 -9.58
CA LYS A 284 -51.28 27.22 -10.34
C LYS A 284 -50.86 26.28 -11.45
N THR A 285 -49.83 26.63 -12.22
CA THR A 285 -49.28 25.82 -13.32
C THR A 285 -47.85 26.24 -13.65
N ILE A 286 -47.08 25.35 -14.29
CA ILE A 286 -45.76 25.64 -14.86
C ILE A 286 -45.94 25.91 -16.36
N ARG A 287 -45.47 27.07 -16.85
CA ARG A 287 -45.57 27.45 -18.27
C ARG A 287 -44.45 26.82 -19.10
N SER A 288 -43.22 26.95 -18.63
CA SER A 288 -42.03 26.36 -19.25
C SER A 288 -40.98 26.00 -18.19
N LEU A 289 -40.20 24.96 -18.46
CA LEU A 289 -39.10 24.51 -17.60
C LEU A 289 -37.99 23.89 -18.46
N ASP A 290 -36.79 24.46 -18.38
CA ASP A 290 -35.60 23.98 -19.07
C ASP A 290 -34.40 23.89 -18.12
N ILE A 291 -33.55 22.88 -18.36
CA ILE A 291 -32.32 22.62 -17.60
C ILE A 291 -31.17 22.60 -18.61
N ALA A 292 -30.06 23.27 -18.30
CA ALA A 292 -28.86 23.26 -19.14
C ALA A 292 -27.58 23.31 -18.29
N ARG A 293 -26.46 22.88 -18.89
CA ARG A 293 -25.12 23.01 -18.29
C ARG A 293 -24.56 24.42 -18.49
N GLU A 294 -23.62 24.82 -17.65
CA GLU A 294 -22.85 26.05 -17.83
C GLU A 294 -22.20 26.08 -19.24
N GLY A 295 -22.36 27.20 -19.96
CA GLY A 295 -21.87 27.35 -21.34
C GLY A 295 -22.80 26.82 -22.44
N GLU A 296 -23.79 25.97 -22.13
CA GLU A 296 -24.76 25.47 -23.13
C GLU A 296 -25.98 26.39 -23.23
N ALA A 297 -26.59 26.48 -24.43
CA ALA A 297 -27.86 27.18 -24.60
C ALA A 297 -29.01 26.31 -24.09
N PHE A 298 -30.05 26.93 -23.52
CA PHE A 298 -31.29 26.20 -23.20
C PHE A 298 -31.89 25.64 -24.50
N SER A 299 -32.16 24.34 -24.51
CA SER A 299 -32.73 23.68 -25.68
C SER A 299 -34.19 24.12 -25.89
N ARG A 300 -34.53 24.53 -27.12
CA ARG A 300 -35.92 24.82 -27.52
C ARG A 300 -36.71 23.56 -27.89
N SER A 301 -36.08 22.39 -27.80
CA SER A 301 -36.68 21.10 -28.14
C SER A 301 -37.51 20.57 -26.96
N ILE A 302 -38.79 20.31 -27.21
CA ILE A 302 -39.72 19.66 -26.26
C ILE A 302 -39.28 18.21 -25.92
N LEU A 303 -38.36 17.62 -26.71
CA LEU A 303 -37.91 16.24 -26.60
C LEU A 303 -36.64 16.05 -25.74
N ASP A 304 -36.10 17.10 -25.09
CA ASP A 304 -34.86 17.01 -24.29
C ASP A 304 -35.14 16.92 -22.78
N TRP A 305 -36.02 16.01 -22.37
CA TRP A 305 -36.47 15.76 -20.99
C TRP A 305 -35.38 15.32 -20.00
N LEU A 306 -34.15 15.05 -20.47
CA LEU A 306 -33.05 14.45 -19.72
C LEU A 306 -31.74 15.18 -19.97
N VAL A 307 -31.04 15.55 -18.90
CA VAL A 307 -29.68 16.11 -18.95
C VAL A 307 -28.72 15.09 -18.33
N SER A 308 -27.79 14.56 -19.13
CA SER A 308 -26.74 13.64 -18.66
C SER A 308 -25.69 14.38 -17.84
N LEU A 309 -25.29 13.80 -16.72
CA LEU A 309 -24.29 14.33 -15.79
C LEU A 309 -22.97 13.59 -15.92
N ASP A 310 -21.85 14.29 -15.72
CA ASP A 310 -20.53 13.67 -15.74
C ASP A 310 -20.28 12.87 -14.44
N ALA A 311 -19.93 11.59 -14.58
CA ALA A 311 -19.62 10.68 -13.47
C ALA A 311 -18.45 11.17 -12.59
N ASN A 312 -17.59 12.07 -13.10
CA ASN A 312 -16.43 12.60 -12.39
C ASN A 312 -16.59 14.02 -11.84
N LYS A 313 -17.77 14.66 -11.99
CA LYS A 313 -18.02 16.03 -11.50
C LYS A 313 -19.11 16.16 -10.42
N ALA A 314 -18.95 17.04 -9.45
CA ALA A 314 -19.98 17.39 -8.48
C ALA A 314 -20.99 18.35 -9.11
N VAL A 315 -22.26 17.96 -9.16
CA VAL A 315 -23.31 18.87 -9.63
C VAL A 315 -23.47 20.03 -8.64
N VAL A 316 -23.60 21.26 -9.15
CA VAL A 316 -23.86 22.46 -8.34
C VAL A 316 -24.94 23.29 -9.03
N PHE A 317 -25.93 23.75 -8.27
CA PHE A 317 -26.92 24.71 -8.76
C PHE A 317 -26.32 26.10 -8.91
N ASP A 318 -26.35 26.64 -10.13
CA ASP A 318 -25.95 28.00 -10.41
C ASP A 318 -27.14 28.95 -10.33
N LEU A 319 -27.27 29.62 -9.18
CA LEU A 319 -28.34 30.57 -8.93
C LEU A 319 -28.18 31.86 -9.75
N ASP A 320 -26.95 32.27 -10.10
CA ASP A 320 -26.70 33.56 -10.74
C ASP A 320 -27.06 33.56 -12.22
N THR A 321 -26.96 32.40 -12.88
CA THR A 321 -27.34 32.23 -14.29
C THR A 321 -28.72 31.58 -14.50
N SER A 322 -29.40 31.22 -13.41
CA SER A 322 -30.76 30.66 -13.44
C SER A 322 -31.83 31.76 -13.49
N ASN A 323 -32.89 31.53 -14.27
CA ASN A 323 -33.98 32.48 -14.49
C ASN A 323 -35.30 31.95 -13.92
N ILE A 324 -35.86 32.66 -12.95
CA ILE A 324 -37.15 32.33 -12.33
C ILE A 324 -38.11 33.48 -12.63
N LEU A 325 -39.17 33.20 -13.40
CA LEU A 325 -40.15 34.19 -13.83
C LEU A 325 -41.54 33.81 -13.31
N PHE A 326 -42.27 34.79 -12.78
CA PHE A 326 -43.63 34.62 -12.29
C PHE A 326 -44.64 35.37 -13.18
N PHE A 327 -45.80 34.75 -13.42
CA PHE A 327 -46.89 35.32 -14.19
C PHE A 327 -48.21 35.25 -13.42
N SER A 328 -49.07 36.25 -13.60
CA SER A 328 -50.45 36.26 -13.11
C SER A 328 -51.36 36.71 -14.25
N ASP A 329 -52.26 35.84 -14.72
CA ASP A 329 -53.18 36.15 -15.84
C ASP A 329 -52.43 36.71 -17.07
N ASP A 330 -51.32 36.05 -17.45
CA ASP A 330 -50.43 36.44 -18.56
C ASP A 330 -49.58 37.71 -18.36
N LEU A 331 -49.65 38.36 -17.18
CA LEU A 331 -48.79 39.50 -16.86
C LEU A 331 -47.56 39.07 -16.04
N PRO A 332 -46.34 39.46 -16.43
CA PRO A 332 -45.13 39.16 -15.66
C PRO A 332 -45.14 39.94 -14.34
N VAL A 333 -44.84 39.25 -13.24
CA VAL A 333 -44.75 39.81 -11.89
C VAL A 333 -43.28 39.96 -11.51
N SER A 334 -42.84 41.19 -11.24
CA SER A 334 -41.50 41.47 -10.76
C SER A 334 -41.40 41.30 -9.24
N TYR A 335 -40.29 40.75 -8.76
CA TYR A 335 -39.95 40.65 -7.34
C TYR A 335 -38.52 41.16 -7.10
N ASP A 336 -38.19 41.52 -5.86
CA ASP A 336 -36.83 41.93 -5.50
C ASP A 336 -35.90 40.71 -5.33
N LEU A 337 -34.97 40.55 -6.27
CA LEU A 337 -33.97 39.46 -6.27
C LEU A 337 -33.08 39.49 -5.01
N THR A 338 -32.76 40.66 -4.47
CA THR A 338 -31.87 40.79 -3.31
C THR A 338 -32.53 40.28 -2.03
N ILE A 339 -33.82 40.63 -1.84
CA ILE A 339 -34.62 40.15 -0.71
C ILE A 339 -34.86 38.64 -0.85
N ALA A 340 -35.20 38.16 -2.05
CA ALA A 340 -35.37 36.73 -2.31
C ALA A 340 -34.09 35.93 -2.04
N LYS A 341 -32.92 36.39 -2.52
CA LYS A 341 -31.62 35.76 -2.22
C LYS A 341 -31.28 35.75 -0.73
N SER A 342 -31.56 36.84 -0.01
CA SER A 342 -31.37 36.90 1.45
C SER A 342 -32.23 35.87 2.19
N ARG A 343 -33.52 35.75 1.82
CA ARG A 343 -34.42 34.76 2.40
C ARG A 343 -34.03 33.33 2.02
N TYR A 344 -33.58 33.10 0.79
CA TYR A 344 -33.04 31.81 0.34
C TYR A 344 -31.82 31.39 1.18
N ASN A 345 -30.88 32.31 1.43
CA ASN A 345 -29.72 32.03 2.28
C ASN A 345 -30.14 31.69 3.73
N THR A 346 -31.16 32.36 4.26
CA THR A 346 -31.75 32.02 5.57
C THR A 346 -32.38 30.62 5.57
N LEU A 347 -33.09 30.23 4.50
CA LEU A 347 -33.64 28.89 4.36
C LEU A 347 -32.53 27.82 4.26
N LEU A 348 -31.46 28.09 3.52
CA LEU A 348 -30.29 27.21 3.48
C LEU A 348 -29.68 27.04 4.88
N ALA A 349 -29.44 28.15 5.59
CA ALA A 349 -28.83 28.12 6.92
C ALA A 349 -29.69 27.37 7.95
N ASN A 350 -31.00 27.59 7.94
CA ASN A 350 -31.94 26.93 8.88
C ASN A 350 -32.08 25.42 8.62
N ASN A 351 -31.91 24.97 7.38
CA ASN A 351 -32.01 23.56 7.00
C ASN A 351 -30.64 22.85 6.95
N GLN A 352 -29.55 23.53 7.30
CA GLN A 352 -28.25 22.87 7.44
C GLN A 352 -28.24 21.98 8.69
N PRO A 353 -27.77 20.72 8.59
CA PRO A 353 -27.68 19.84 9.75
C PRO A 353 -26.78 20.44 10.84
N GLN A 354 -27.31 20.57 12.06
CA GLN A 354 -26.56 21.05 13.22
C GLN A 354 -26.23 19.89 14.18
N PRO A 355 -25.14 19.98 14.96
CA PRO A 355 -24.86 19.02 16.03
C PRO A 355 -26.01 18.97 17.04
N LEU A 356 -26.43 17.77 17.42
CA LEU A 356 -27.51 17.56 18.38
C LEU A 356 -26.99 17.49 19.83
N PRO A 357 -27.80 17.86 20.83
CA PRO A 357 -27.42 17.71 22.23
C PRO A 357 -27.31 16.24 22.64
N SER A 358 -26.46 15.91 23.61
CA SER A 358 -26.19 14.51 24.02
C SER A 358 -27.42 13.69 24.40
N LYS A 359 -28.48 14.33 24.93
CA LYS A 359 -29.75 13.66 25.30
C LYS A 359 -30.55 13.17 24.09
N GLU A 360 -30.35 13.78 22.92
CA GLU A 360 -30.99 13.37 21.67
C GLU A 360 -30.15 12.34 20.89
N LEU A 361 -29.00 11.99 21.45
CA LEU A 361 -27.93 11.24 20.83
C LEU A 361 -27.60 9.96 21.59
N ASP A 362 -28.00 9.86 22.86
CA ASP A 362 -27.68 8.76 23.77
C ASP A 362 -28.69 8.62 24.93
N TYR A 363 -28.74 7.44 25.53
CA TYR A 363 -29.48 7.15 26.76
C TYR A 363 -28.61 7.45 27.99
N VAL A 364 -28.61 8.72 28.40
CA VAL A 364 -27.84 9.16 29.59
C VAL A 364 -28.51 8.67 30.87
N ILE A 365 -27.74 7.99 31.72
CA ILE A 365 -28.19 7.51 33.04
C ILE A 365 -28.45 8.71 33.96
N ALA A 366 -29.64 8.76 34.58
CA ALA A 366 -29.95 9.75 35.59
C ALA A 366 -29.20 9.45 36.88
N LYS A 367 -28.55 10.46 37.48
CA LYS A 367 -27.91 10.33 38.79
C LYS A 367 -28.98 10.16 39.87
N GLY A 368 -28.79 9.18 40.75
CA GLY A 368 -29.67 8.97 41.90
C GLY A 368 -29.46 10.01 43.00
N ARG A 369 -30.23 9.88 44.08
CA ARG A 369 -30.10 10.71 45.28
C ARG A 369 -29.39 9.91 46.37
N ASP A 370 -28.41 10.52 47.05
CA ASP A 370 -27.81 9.92 48.22
C ASP A 370 -28.85 9.77 49.36
N ARG A 371 -28.99 8.52 49.82
CA ARG A 371 -29.92 8.10 50.87
C ARG A 371 -29.22 7.73 52.18
N GLU A 372 -27.91 7.98 52.28
CA GLU A 372 -27.11 7.76 53.50
C GLU A 372 -27.23 6.33 54.06
N VAL A 373 -27.20 5.34 53.18
CA VAL A 373 -27.50 3.94 53.52
C VAL A 373 -26.53 3.31 54.52
N SER A 374 -25.33 3.88 54.72
CA SER A 374 -24.33 3.43 55.69
C SER A 374 -24.67 3.74 57.14
N GLN A 375 -25.57 4.69 57.40
CA GLN A 375 -25.89 5.16 58.75
C GLN A 375 -26.57 4.06 59.57
N TYR A 376 -25.90 3.59 60.62
CA TYR A 376 -26.46 2.59 61.54
C TYR A 376 -27.11 3.25 62.76
N THR A 377 -28.33 2.80 63.08
CA THR A 377 -29.04 3.18 64.31
C THR A 377 -29.00 1.99 65.28
N SER A 378 -28.48 2.23 66.50
CA SER A 378 -28.33 1.18 67.51
C SER A 378 -29.67 0.58 67.93
N VAL A 379 -29.77 -0.75 67.98
CA VAL A 379 -30.95 -1.48 68.46
C VAL A 379 -31.30 -1.15 69.90
N ARG A 380 -30.32 -0.65 70.67
CA ARG A 380 -30.49 -0.24 72.06
C ARG A 380 -31.36 0.99 72.24
N GLN A 381 -31.49 1.82 71.21
CA GLN A 381 -32.35 3.01 71.25
C GLN A 381 -33.83 2.64 71.34
N HIS A 382 -34.20 1.47 70.82
CA HIS A 382 -35.58 0.98 70.78
C HIS A 382 -35.88 -0.04 71.90
N MET A 383 -34.91 -0.31 72.77
CA MET A 383 -35.07 -1.20 73.91
C MET A 383 -35.90 -0.56 75.03
N PRO A 384 -36.67 -1.35 75.79
CA PRO A 384 -37.32 -0.87 77.00
C PRO A 384 -36.33 -0.28 78.02
N GLU A 385 -36.66 0.89 78.58
CA GLU A 385 -35.83 1.63 79.55
C GLU A 385 -35.39 0.79 80.77
N VAL A 386 -36.19 -0.22 81.15
CA VAL A 386 -35.88 -1.11 82.27
C VAL A 386 -34.53 -1.83 82.10
N TYR A 387 -34.07 -2.05 80.87
CA TYR A 387 -32.78 -2.69 80.59
C TYR A 387 -31.57 -1.81 80.90
N GLY A 388 -31.74 -0.47 80.96
CA GLY A 388 -30.67 0.46 81.31
C GLY A 388 -29.55 0.58 80.27
N VAL A 389 -29.81 0.20 79.02
CA VAL A 389 -28.87 0.25 77.89
C VAL A 389 -29.26 1.30 76.83
N THR A 390 -30.36 2.03 77.05
CA THR A 390 -30.87 3.13 76.21
C THR A 390 -29.99 4.39 76.38
N PRO A 391 -30.16 5.43 75.53
CA PRO A 391 -29.46 6.72 75.70
C PRO A 391 -29.68 7.39 77.06
N TYR A 392 -30.82 7.14 77.71
CA TYR A 392 -31.13 7.69 79.04
C TYR A 392 -30.37 6.98 80.17
N GLY A 393 -29.88 5.76 79.92
CA GLY A 393 -29.06 4.99 80.83
C GLY A 393 -29.76 4.60 82.14
N LEU A 394 -28.95 4.24 83.14
CA LEU A 394 -29.43 3.98 84.49
C LEU A 394 -29.37 5.26 85.35
N PRO A 395 -30.30 5.45 86.31
CA PRO A 395 -30.22 6.53 87.29
C PRO A 395 -28.87 6.55 88.02
N GLU A 396 -28.35 7.74 88.37
CA GLU A 396 -27.04 7.88 89.03
C GLU A 396 -26.94 7.07 90.34
N ASN A 397 -28.06 6.94 91.07
CA ASN A 397 -28.20 6.20 92.32
C ASN A 397 -28.33 4.66 92.16
N ALA A 398 -28.25 4.12 90.94
CA ALA A 398 -28.31 2.68 90.69
C ALA A 398 -27.13 1.93 91.35
N SER A 399 -27.40 0.72 91.86
CA SER A 399 -26.38 -0.11 92.52
C SER A 399 -25.25 -0.51 91.56
N GLN A 400 -24.04 -0.73 92.10
CA GLN A 400 -22.89 -1.21 91.31
C GLN A 400 -23.19 -2.54 90.61
N ALA A 401 -23.95 -3.43 91.26
CA ALA A 401 -24.40 -4.69 90.66
C ALA A 401 -25.32 -4.44 89.46
N ARG A 402 -26.24 -3.48 89.53
CA ARG A 402 -27.14 -3.14 88.40
C ARG A 402 -26.38 -2.49 87.25
N LYS A 403 -25.42 -1.62 87.55
CA LYS A 403 -24.50 -1.02 86.56
C LYS A 403 -23.65 -2.11 85.87
N ALA A 404 -23.17 -3.12 86.61
CA ALA A 404 -22.44 -4.26 86.04
C ALA A 404 -23.31 -5.15 85.14
N GLN A 405 -24.57 -5.41 85.52
CA GLN A 405 -25.52 -6.17 84.70
C GLN A 405 -25.87 -5.45 83.38
N ALA A 406 -26.11 -4.14 83.42
CA ALA A 406 -26.34 -3.35 82.22
C ALA A 406 -25.11 -3.36 81.30
N LYS A 407 -23.90 -3.27 81.85
CA LYS A 407 -22.64 -3.44 81.10
C LYS A 407 -22.49 -4.84 80.49
N GLN A 408 -22.88 -5.88 81.21
CA GLN A 408 -22.85 -7.26 80.69
C GLN A 408 -23.81 -7.43 79.50
N LEU A 409 -25.04 -6.91 79.60
CA LEU A 409 -26.01 -6.92 78.50
C LEU A 409 -25.51 -6.08 77.33
N SER A 410 -24.96 -4.90 77.61
CA SER A 410 -24.34 -4.01 76.63
C SER A 410 -23.19 -4.71 75.88
N ALA A 411 -22.34 -5.47 76.57
CA ALA A 411 -21.28 -6.26 75.94
C ALA A 411 -21.84 -7.42 75.09
N TYR A 412 -22.92 -8.06 75.53
CA TYR A 412 -23.59 -9.13 74.77
C TYR A 412 -24.19 -8.60 73.46
N LEU A 413 -24.90 -7.47 73.51
CA LEU A 413 -25.53 -6.87 72.33
C LEU A 413 -24.52 -6.35 71.31
N LEU A 414 -23.34 -5.92 71.77
CA LEU A 414 -22.28 -5.39 70.91
C LEU A 414 -21.89 -6.36 69.77
N PHE A 415 -21.93 -7.68 70.00
CA PHE A 415 -21.64 -8.68 68.96
C PHE A 415 -22.63 -8.60 67.79
N PHE A 416 -23.93 -8.45 68.09
CA PHE A 416 -24.98 -8.35 67.07
C PHE A 416 -24.97 -6.99 66.40
N GLU A 417 -24.70 -5.93 67.17
CA GLU A 417 -24.64 -4.57 66.64
C GLU A 417 -23.46 -4.37 65.70
N GLN A 418 -22.29 -4.93 65.99
CA GLN A 418 -21.15 -4.85 65.08
C GLN A 418 -21.48 -5.53 63.74
N LEU A 419 -22.10 -6.71 63.77
CA LEU A 419 -22.50 -7.44 62.57
C LEU A 419 -23.54 -6.66 61.74
N LEU A 420 -24.55 -6.06 62.38
CA LEU A 420 -25.52 -5.20 61.71
C LEU A 420 -24.84 -3.96 61.11
N ALA A 421 -24.01 -3.28 61.90
CA ALA A 421 -23.29 -2.09 61.46
C ALA A 421 -22.36 -2.40 60.27
N ASP A 422 -21.69 -3.55 60.26
CA ASP A 422 -20.87 -4.00 59.14
C ASP A 422 -21.72 -4.27 57.88
N PHE A 423 -22.95 -4.78 58.00
CA PHE A 423 -23.85 -4.90 56.84
C PHE A 423 -24.29 -3.56 56.27
N PHE A 424 -24.61 -2.57 57.11
CA PHE A 424 -24.90 -1.20 56.64
C PHE A 424 -23.65 -0.56 56.00
N ALA A 425 -22.47 -0.76 56.58
CA ALA A 425 -21.21 -0.32 55.99
C ALA A 425 -20.94 -1.00 54.64
N GLN A 426 -21.22 -2.30 54.52
CA GLN A 426 -21.08 -3.04 53.27
C GLN A 426 -22.02 -2.53 52.18
N LEU A 427 -23.26 -2.17 52.54
CA LEU A 427 -24.23 -1.56 51.62
C LEU A 427 -23.76 -0.16 51.20
N GLY A 428 -23.30 0.66 52.14
CA GLY A 428 -22.71 1.97 51.85
C GLY A 428 -21.39 1.92 51.05
N GLY A 429 -20.68 0.80 51.08
CA GLY A 429 -19.47 0.57 50.29
C GLY A 429 -19.72 0.13 48.84
N LEU A 430 -20.98 -0.07 48.43
CA LEU A 430 -21.33 -0.43 47.04
C LEU A 430 -20.74 0.54 45.99
N PRO A 431 -20.82 1.88 46.14
CA PRO A 431 -20.22 2.80 45.18
C PRO A 431 -18.71 2.57 45.00
N GLN A 432 -17.99 2.23 46.08
CA GLN A 432 -16.56 1.91 46.02
C GLN A 432 -16.28 0.55 45.37
N LEU A 433 -17.19 -0.42 45.45
CA LEU A 433 -17.06 -1.70 44.74
C LEU A 433 -17.28 -1.57 43.23
N PHE A 434 -18.20 -0.70 42.82
CA PHE A 434 -18.49 -0.40 41.42
C PHE A 434 -17.54 0.66 40.83
N SER A 435 -16.72 1.30 41.66
CA SER A 435 -15.68 2.21 41.20
C SER A 435 -14.44 1.46 40.73
N VAL A 436 -14.05 1.71 39.49
CA VAL A 436 -12.78 1.24 38.92
C VAL A 436 -11.60 2.18 39.23
N THR A 437 -11.85 3.42 39.63
CA THR A 437 -10.83 4.45 39.88
C THR A 437 -10.40 4.47 41.35
N ARG A 438 -9.96 3.30 41.83
CA ARG A 438 -9.41 3.12 43.18
C ARG A 438 -7.89 3.20 43.13
N SER A 439 -7.28 3.54 44.27
CA SER A 439 -5.81 3.54 44.36
C SER A 439 -5.24 2.13 44.10
N GLU A 440 -4.02 2.03 43.55
CA GLU A 440 -3.41 0.75 43.15
C GLU A 440 -3.31 -0.25 44.31
N ASN A 441 -3.17 0.25 45.54
CA ASN A 441 -3.05 -0.57 46.75
C ASN A 441 -4.37 -0.80 47.48
N ASP A 442 -5.47 -0.27 46.96
CA ASP A 442 -6.79 -0.45 47.55
C ASP A 442 -7.47 -1.71 46.98
N TYR A 443 -7.40 -2.78 47.77
CA TYR A 443 -8.01 -4.07 47.47
C TYR A 443 -9.31 -4.32 48.25
N GLN A 444 -9.71 -3.39 49.12
CA GLN A 444 -10.78 -3.61 50.11
C GLN A 444 -12.10 -4.02 49.44
N THR A 445 -12.70 -5.12 49.87
CA THR A 445 -14.03 -5.56 49.39
C THR A 445 -15.05 -5.68 50.51
N TYR A 446 -14.58 -5.87 51.74
CA TYR A 446 -15.40 -5.86 52.94
C TYR A 446 -15.29 -4.50 53.64
N PHE A 447 -16.45 -3.95 53.99
CA PHE A 447 -16.54 -2.70 54.72
C PHE A 447 -17.09 -2.95 56.11
N SER A 448 -16.51 -2.26 57.09
CA SER A 448 -16.89 -2.33 58.49
C SER A 448 -16.87 -0.92 59.05
N GLN A 449 -17.70 -0.66 60.06
CA GLN A 449 -17.69 0.63 60.75
C GLN A 449 -17.45 0.43 62.25
N ILE A 450 -16.68 1.33 62.83
CA ILE A 450 -16.33 1.26 64.25
C ILE A 450 -17.47 1.88 65.06
N LEU A 451 -18.02 1.11 65.99
CA LEU A 451 -19.04 1.58 66.92
C LEU A 451 -18.40 2.41 68.05
N THR A 452 -18.71 3.70 68.08
CA THR A 452 -18.26 4.68 69.10
C THR A 452 -19.36 4.95 70.13
N GLU A 453 -18.98 5.59 71.25
CA GLU A 453 -19.93 6.03 72.30
C GLU A 453 -20.99 7.02 71.78
N THR A 454 -20.71 7.72 70.67
CA THR A 454 -21.68 8.60 69.99
C THR A 454 -22.70 7.84 69.15
N SER A 455 -22.34 6.67 68.62
CA SER A 455 -23.20 5.83 67.76
C SER A 455 -24.00 4.79 68.55
N VAL A 456 -23.45 4.29 69.65
CA VAL A 456 -24.03 3.22 70.46
C VAL A 456 -24.12 3.66 71.93
N PRO A 457 -25.34 3.74 72.48
CA PRO A 457 -25.54 4.05 73.90
C PRO A 457 -24.93 3.02 74.85
N ALA A 458 -24.54 3.48 76.05
CA ALA A 458 -24.03 2.64 77.15
C ALA A 458 -22.78 1.81 76.81
N LEU A 459 -21.87 2.38 76.02
CA LEU A 459 -20.62 1.74 75.56
C LEU A 459 -19.38 2.09 76.41
N GLU A 460 -19.55 2.99 77.38
CA GLU A 460 -18.50 3.45 78.30
C GLU A 460 -17.76 2.31 79.03
N ASN A 461 -16.43 2.29 78.92
CA ASN A 461 -15.54 1.32 79.57
C ASN A 461 -15.76 -0.16 79.17
N ILE A 462 -16.35 -0.43 77.99
CA ILE A 462 -16.48 -1.79 77.45
C ILE A 462 -15.25 -2.19 76.62
N TYR A 463 -14.73 -1.26 75.81
CA TYR A 463 -13.46 -1.48 75.12
C TYR A 463 -12.28 -1.32 76.08
N GLN A 464 -11.32 -2.26 76.04
CA GLN A 464 -10.07 -2.15 76.81
C GLN A 464 -9.16 -1.03 76.30
N ASN A 465 -9.20 -0.75 74.98
CA ASN A 465 -8.52 0.37 74.33
C ASN A 465 -9.58 1.21 73.61
N PRO A 466 -9.58 2.56 73.76
CA PRO A 466 -10.58 3.39 73.10
C PRO A 466 -10.50 3.27 71.58
N PRO A 467 -11.66 3.25 70.88
CA PRO A 467 -11.72 3.03 69.43
C PRO A 467 -10.93 4.06 68.62
N GLU A 468 -10.76 5.29 69.13
CA GLU A 468 -9.95 6.36 68.51
C GLU A 468 -8.45 6.03 68.41
N SER A 469 -7.96 5.06 69.20
CA SER A 469 -6.57 4.59 69.16
C SER A 469 -6.33 3.49 68.12
N ARG A 470 -7.40 2.94 67.53
CA ARG A 470 -7.32 1.98 66.43
C ARG A 470 -7.39 2.77 65.12
N THR A 471 -6.25 2.94 64.45
CA THR A 471 -6.26 3.40 63.06
C THR A 471 -7.20 2.51 62.25
N GLN A 472 -8.10 3.09 61.44
CA GLN A 472 -8.98 2.38 60.49
C GLN A 472 -8.24 1.38 59.57
N SER A 473 -6.90 1.39 59.58
CA SER A 473 -5.99 0.56 58.79
C SER A 473 -5.61 -0.80 59.39
N GLU A 474 -6.11 -1.20 60.57
CA GLU A 474 -6.07 -2.63 60.92
C GLU A 474 -7.11 -3.35 60.05
N ASN A 475 -6.69 -3.77 58.85
CA ASN A 475 -7.49 -4.60 57.96
C ASN A 475 -7.97 -5.83 58.75
N PHE A 476 -9.21 -5.79 59.24
CA PHE A 476 -9.85 -6.89 59.97
C PHE A 476 -9.87 -8.19 59.14
N PHE A 477 -9.78 -8.06 57.82
CA PHE A 477 -9.77 -9.14 56.86
C PHE A 477 -8.39 -9.30 56.21
N ASP A 478 -8.02 -10.55 55.94
CA ASP A 478 -6.78 -10.86 55.23
C ASP A 478 -6.80 -10.24 53.82
N THR A 479 -5.77 -9.46 53.51
CA THR A 479 -5.55 -8.86 52.19
C THR A 479 -5.61 -9.88 51.03
N THR A 480 -5.30 -11.16 51.28
CA THR A 480 -5.41 -12.22 50.26
C THR A 480 -6.87 -12.54 49.90
N VAL A 481 -7.78 -12.50 50.88
CA VAL A 481 -9.22 -12.74 50.69
C VAL A 481 -9.84 -11.60 49.89
N ASP A 482 -9.50 -10.36 50.24
CA ASP A 482 -9.95 -9.17 49.53
C ASP A 482 -9.47 -9.17 48.08
N LYS A 483 -8.19 -9.48 47.83
CA LYS A 483 -7.65 -9.61 46.45
C LYS A 483 -8.43 -10.64 45.63
N ASN A 484 -8.65 -11.84 46.16
CA ASN A 484 -9.39 -12.90 45.46
C ASN A 484 -10.84 -12.51 45.13
N ARG A 485 -11.54 -11.85 46.07
CA ARG A 485 -12.92 -11.38 45.85
C ARG A 485 -12.96 -10.24 44.84
N ASN A 486 -11.99 -9.33 44.88
CA ASN A 486 -11.87 -8.22 43.93
C ASN A 486 -11.67 -8.74 42.51
N THR A 487 -10.75 -9.68 42.32
CA THR A 487 -10.50 -10.32 41.02
C THR A 487 -11.77 -10.95 40.44
N ARG A 488 -12.51 -11.75 41.22
CA ARG A 488 -13.79 -12.33 40.80
C ARG A 488 -14.85 -11.30 40.43
N LEU A 489 -14.90 -10.19 41.16
CA LEU A 489 -15.85 -9.10 40.88
C LEU A 489 -15.50 -8.43 39.54
N LEU A 490 -14.22 -8.14 39.30
CA LEU A 490 -13.76 -7.57 38.03
C LEU A 490 -13.99 -8.55 36.85
N ASP A 491 -13.78 -9.85 37.07
CA ASP A 491 -14.10 -10.87 36.06
C ASP A 491 -15.59 -10.90 35.71
N HIS A 492 -16.47 -10.72 36.71
CA HIS A 492 -17.89 -10.58 36.47
C HIS A 492 -18.22 -9.35 35.61
N PHE A 493 -17.57 -8.20 35.87
CA PHE A 493 -17.75 -7.00 35.05
C PHE A 493 -17.23 -7.18 33.62
N MET A 494 -16.07 -7.80 33.43
CA MET A 494 -15.54 -8.09 32.09
C MET A 494 -16.42 -9.08 31.32
N ALA A 495 -16.99 -10.08 32.01
CA ALA A 495 -17.88 -11.06 31.39
C ALA A 495 -19.16 -10.44 30.80
N ARG A 496 -19.64 -9.31 31.35
CA ARG A 496 -20.76 -8.54 30.76
C ARG A 496 -20.46 -8.09 29.32
N PHE A 497 -19.20 -7.86 29.01
CA PHE A 497 -18.73 -7.44 27.70
C PHE A 497 -18.19 -8.59 26.85
N GLY A 498 -18.36 -9.85 27.30
CA GLY A 498 -17.81 -11.02 26.63
C GLY A 498 -16.29 -11.13 26.71
N GLU A 499 -15.65 -10.39 27.60
CA GLU A 499 -14.19 -10.35 27.72
C GLU A 499 -13.70 -11.34 28.79
N GLN A 500 -12.55 -11.96 28.53
CA GLN A 500 -11.87 -12.86 29.47
C GLN A 500 -10.42 -12.42 29.62
N PHE A 501 -9.99 -12.15 30.86
CA PHE A 501 -8.61 -11.79 31.16
C PHE A 501 -7.85 -13.02 31.62
N SER A 502 -6.70 -13.31 31.01
CA SER A 502 -5.89 -14.46 31.41
C SER A 502 -5.04 -14.12 32.62
N ASP A 503 -5.41 -14.61 33.80
CA ASP A 503 -4.69 -14.39 35.07
C ASP A 503 -3.23 -14.89 35.03
N ASN A 504 -2.90 -15.79 34.11
CA ASN A 504 -1.58 -16.41 33.97
C ASN A 504 -0.46 -15.44 33.54
N ILE A 505 -0.78 -14.30 32.91
CA ILE A 505 0.23 -13.35 32.38
C ILE A 505 0.92 -12.57 33.50
N LEU A 506 0.24 -12.38 34.64
CA LEU A 506 0.69 -11.53 35.75
C LEU A 506 1.20 -12.34 36.95
N GLY A 507 1.06 -13.68 36.91
CA GLY A 507 1.38 -14.60 38.00
C GLY A 507 2.68 -15.39 37.92
N GLN A 508 3.48 -15.27 36.85
CA GLN A 508 4.61 -16.19 36.59
C GLN A 508 5.95 -15.47 36.36
N THR A 509 6.35 -14.56 37.24
CA THR A 509 7.76 -14.19 37.37
C THR A 509 8.26 -14.61 38.75
N PRO A 510 9.42 -15.29 38.86
CA PRO A 510 9.96 -15.78 40.14
C PRO A 510 10.18 -14.68 41.21
N THR A 511 10.13 -13.41 40.81
CA THR A 511 10.40 -12.24 41.63
C THR A 511 9.17 -11.39 41.96
N ASN A 512 7.97 -11.65 41.38
CA ASN A 512 6.80 -10.80 41.62
C ASN A 512 6.01 -11.23 42.87
N VAL A 513 6.27 -10.54 43.98
CA VAL A 513 5.61 -10.75 45.28
C VAL A 513 4.14 -10.25 45.29
N ASN A 514 3.72 -9.45 44.30
CA ASN A 514 2.37 -8.85 44.23
C ASN A 514 1.63 -9.11 42.90
N ALA A 515 1.82 -10.28 42.29
CA ALA A 515 1.14 -10.71 41.06
C ALA A 515 -0.38 -10.44 41.03
N PHE A 516 -1.07 -10.71 42.13
CA PHE A 516 -2.51 -10.45 42.26
C PHE A 516 -2.86 -8.96 42.23
N GLY A 517 -2.02 -8.10 42.84
CA GLY A 517 -2.23 -6.66 42.84
C GLY A 517 -2.05 -6.06 41.45
N ASP A 518 -1.02 -6.49 40.72
CA ASP A 518 -0.80 -6.07 39.33
C ASP A 518 -1.93 -6.55 38.40
N ALA A 519 -2.48 -7.75 38.63
CA ALA A 519 -3.65 -8.25 37.91
C ALA A 519 -4.91 -7.42 38.15
N ILE A 520 -5.18 -7.05 39.40
CA ILE A 520 -6.32 -6.19 39.74
C ILE A 520 -6.16 -4.81 39.09
N ALA A 521 -4.96 -4.22 39.14
CA ALA A 521 -4.68 -2.94 38.50
C ALA A 521 -4.90 -3.01 36.98
N ALA A 522 -4.36 -4.03 36.31
CA ALA A 522 -4.53 -4.23 34.87
C ALA A 522 -6.01 -4.39 34.47
N LYS A 523 -6.78 -5.21 35.21
CA LYS A 523 -8.23 -5.40 34.99
C LYS A 523 -9.01 -4.10 35.16
N ARG A 524 -8.69 -3.30 36.20
CA ARG A 524 -9.30 -1.98 36.41
C ARG A 524 -8.99 -1.03 35.26
N THR A 525 -7.74 -0.92 34.84
CA THR A 525 -7.37 -0.06 33.71
C THR A 525 -8.04 -0.49 32.41
N PHE A 526 -8.11 -1.81 32.13
CA PHE A 526 -8.82 -2.33 30.96
C PHE A 526 -10.31 -1.97 30.99
N LEU A 527 -10.97 -2.13 32.14
CA LEU A 527 -12.37 -1.76 32.33
C LEU A 527 -12.61 -0.25 32.32
N GLN A 528 -11.64 0.60 32.67
CA GLN A 528 -11.76 2.05 32.56
C GLN A 528 -11.74 2.52 31.10
N GLU A 529 -10.85 1.91 30.30
CA GLU A 529 -10.62 2.27 28.90
C GLU A 529 -11.50 1.46 27.93
N TYR A 530 -12.38 0.58 28.43
CA TYR A 530 -13.06 -0.44 27.64
C TYR A 530 -13.81 0.12 26.42
N SER A 531 -14.58 1.20 26.58
CA SER A 531 -15.31 1.82 25.46
C SER A 531 -14.39 2.21 24.30
N THR A 532 -13.22 2.79 24.61
CA THR A 532 -12.23 3.17 23.60
C THR A 532 -11.53 1.96 22.98
N LEU A 533 -11.20 0.95 23.79
CA LEU A 533 -10.53 -0.28 23.34
C LEU A 533 -11.46 -1.14 22.47
N SER A 534 -12.75 -1.17 22.79
CA SER A 534 -13.77 -1.94 22.07
C SER A 534 -14.18 -1.25 20.77
N ALA A 535 -14.43 0.06 20.80
CA ALA A 535 -14.83 0.80 19.60
C ALA A 535 -13.70 0.89 18.57
N GLY A 536 -12.46 1.02 19.03
CA GLY A 536 -11.30 1.29 18.19
C GLY A 536 -10.50 0.06 17.75
N ARG A 537 -10.99 -1.18 17.92
CA ARG A 537 -10.21 -2.40 17.67
C ARG A 537 -9.51 -2.40 16.31
N GLY A 538 -10.18 -1.98 15.25
CA GLY A 538 -9.64 -1.98 13.89
C GLY A 538 -8.79 -0.76 13.50
N ILE A 539 -8.63 0.25 14.36
CA ILE A 539 -7.94 1.49 13.99
C ILE A 539 -6.43 1.26 13.88
N ALA A 540 -5.84 1.79 12.83
CA ALA A 540 -4.42 1.76 12.52
C ALA A 540 -3.63 2.91 13.15
N PHE A 541 -2.31 2.93 12.90
CA PHE A 541 -1.46 4.05 13.29
C PHE A 541 -1.72 5.28 12.39
N ASP A 542 -1.75 6.48 12.97
CA ASP A 542 -1.93 7.73 12.21
C ASP A 542 -0.57 8.39 12.02
N TYR A 543 0.07 8.09 10.90
CA TYR A 543 1.39 8.63 10.57
C TYR A 543 1.37 10.11 10.18
N THR A 544 0.19 10.73 10.02
CA THR A 544 0.06 12.16 9.72
C THR A 544 0.09 13.03 10.98
N ASN A 545 -0.19 12.42 12.14
CA ASN A 545 -0.12 13.10 13.41
C ASN A 545 1.34 13.30 13.84
N THR A 546 1.68 14.52 14.26
CA THR A 546 3.01 14.85 14.77
C THR A 546 3.23 14.32 16.19
N ASN A 547 2.15 14.10 16.94
CA ASN A 547 2.20 13.47 18.25
C ASN A 547 2.15 11.94 18.09
N TRP A 548 3.01 11.25 18.83
CA TRP A 548 3.02 9.79 18.84
C TRP A 548 1.66 9.22 19.25
N ASN A 549 1.16 8.33 18.40
CA ASN A 549 -0.03 7.56 18.65
C ASN A 549 0.24 6.06 18.43
N VAL A 550 -0.75 5.24 18.76
CA VAL A 550 -0.65 3.78 18.59
C VAL A 550 -1.97 3.25 18.05
N SER A 551 -1.90 2.15 17.30
CA SER A 551 -3.08 1.48 16.74
C SER A 551 -4.02 0.97 17.85
N GLY A 552 -5.29 0.83 17.54
CA GLY A 552 -6.28 0.31 18.48
C GLY A 552 -5.99 -1.13 18.91
N VAL A 553 -5.57 -1.99 17.97
CA VAL A 553 -5.11 -3.35 18.28
C VAL A 553 -3.92 -3.33 19.24
N GLN A 554 -2.95 -2.44 19.05
CA GLN A 554 -1.80 -2.32 19.94
C GLN A 554 -2.21 -1.89 21.35
N LYS A 555 -3.11 -0.90 21.50
CA LYS A 555 -3.65 -0.49 22.81
C LYS A 555 -4.30 -1.67 23.52
N ARG A 556 -5.18 -2.38 22.82
CA ARG A 556 -5.93 -3.50 23.37
C ARG A 556 -5.01 -4.65 23.79
N ILE A 557 -4.09 -5.07 22.93
CA ILE A 557 -3.13 -6.14 23.23
C ILE A 557 -2.22 -5.73 24.40
N ALA A 558 -1.73 -4.49 24.43
CA ALA A 558 -0.92 -4.01 25.53
C ALA A 558 -1.66 -4.08 26.88
N ARG A 559 -2.95 -3.71 26.91
CA ARG A 559 -3.78 -3.82 28.12
C ARG A 559 -4.08 -5.26 28.52
N LEU A 560 -4.36 -6.14 27.56
CA LEU A 560 -4.55 -7.58 27.81
C LEU A 560 -3.27 -8.27 28.32
N LEU A 561 -2.10 -7.78 27.91
CA LEU A 561 -0.80 -8.22 28.44
C LEU A 561 -0.47 -7.59 29.81
N GLY A 562 -1.28 -6.66 30.31
CA GLY A 562 -1.07 -5.94 31.57
C GLY A 562 0.07 -4.93 31.51
N LEU A 563 0.37 -4.36 30.33
CA LEU A 563 1.36 -3.29 30.17
C LEU A 563 0.77 -1.96 30.65
N ARG A 564 1.47 -1.29 31.57
CA ARG A 564 1.01 -0.02 32.18
C ARG A 564 0.99 1.14 31.18
N ASN A 565 1.94 1.18 30.25
CA ASN A 565 2.03 2.23 29.24
C ASN A 565 2.13 1.63 27.82
N TYR A 566 1.05 1.73 27.04
CA TYR A 566 1.05 1.30 25.64
C TYR A 566 1.68 2.33 24.68
N GLN A 567 1.90 3.59 25.12
CA GLN A 567 2.54 4.65 24.33
C GLN A 567 4.04 4.77 24.61
N ALA A 568 4.61 3.84 25.37
CA ALA A 568 6.02 3.85 25.69
C ALA A 568 6.85 3.86 24.40
N GLN A 569 7.79 4.81 24.32
CA GLN A 569 8.76 4.94 23.25
C GLN A 569 10.16 4.72 23.81
N ASN A 570 11.14 4.48 22.94
CA ASN A 570 12.54 4.31 23.32
C ASN A 570 12.69 3.21 24.39
N LEU A 571 12.01 2.08 24.18
CA LEU A 571 11.97 0.92 25.07
C LEU A 571 13.39 0.42 25.37
N ALA A 572 14.32 0.56 24.41
CA ALA A 572 15.72 0.18 24.61
C ALA A 572 16.45 1.04 25.65
N PHE A 573 16.14 2.34 25.73
CA PHE A 573 16.82 3.30 26.63
C PHE A 573 16.04 3.57 27.92
N GLY A 574 14.73 3.33 27.93
CA GLY A 574 13.83 3.53 29.07
C GLY A 574 13.94 2.43 30.14
N ALA A 575 15.14 2.19 30.68
CA ALA A 575 15.41 1.21 31.74
C ALA A 575 14.93 -0.24 31.46
N GLY A 576 14.84 -0.65 30.18
CA GLY A 576 14.33 -1.98 29.80
C GLY A 576 12.84 -2.15 30.05
N SER A 577 12.04 -1.11 29.72
CA SER A 577 10.59 -1.13 29.87
C SER A 577 9.94 -2.16 28.93
N GLU A 578 8.94 -2.88 29.45
CA GLU A 578 8.17 -3.85 28.68
C GLU A 578 7.26 -3.13 27.68
N GLY A 579 7.32 -3.52 26.40
CA GLY A 579 6.52 -2.91 25.33
C GLY A 579 6.80 -3.53 23.96
N PHE A 580 6.06 -3.04 22.96
CA PHE A 580 6.23 -3.47 21.57
C PHE A 580 5.75 -2.40 20.59
N TYR A 581 6.24 -2.50 19.35
CA TYR A 581 5.81 -1.70 18.20
C TYR A 581 5.01 -2.55 17.22
N LEU A 582 4.11 -1.90 16.47
CA LEU A 582 3.38 -2.50 15.36
C LEU A 582 3.82 -1.82 14.05
N VAL A 583 4.33 -2.62 13.11
CA VAL A 583 4.71 -2.15 11.78
C VAL A 583 3.70 -2.68 10.76
N GLU A 584 3.08 -1.78 10.01
CA GLU A 584 2.14 -2.11 8.94
C GLU A 584 2.87 -2.16 7.61
N HIS A 585 2.82 -3.31 6.92
CA HIS A 585 3.63 -3.54 5.72
C HIS A 585 3.09 -2.75 4.52
N ILE A 586 1.79 -2.43 4.51
CA ILE A 586 1.19 -1.56 3.49
C ILE A 586 1.82 -0.16 3.47
N LEU A 587 2.38 0.30 4.60
CA LEU A 587 3.10 1.59 4.67
C LEU A 587 4.51 1.48 4.09
N LEU A 588 5.08 0.28 4.04
CA LEU A 588 6.40 -0.02 3.46
C LEU A 588 6.34 -0.27 1.94
N ARG A 589 5.19 -0.03 1.29
CA ARG A 589 5.06 -0.19 -0.17
C ARG A 589 5.87 0.87 -0.93
N PRO A 590 6.27 0.58 -2.18
CA PRO A 590 6.72 1.60 -3.13
C PRO A 590 5.61 2.63 -3.39
N ARG A 591 5.97 3.90 -3.52
CA ARG A 591 5.08 5.04 -3.79
C ARG A 591 5.53 5.78 -5.04
N SER A 592 4.83 6.84 -5.43
CA SER A 592 5.09 7.61 -6.66
C SER A 592 6.55 8.03 -6.85
N GLY A 593 7.29 8.34 -5.77
CA GLY A 593 8.71 8.68 -5.83
C GLY A 593 9.62 7.52 -6.23
N ASP A 594 9.20 6.26 -6.07
CA ASP A 594 9.99 5.08 -6.46
C ASP A 594 10.10 4.89 -7.98
N ARG A 595 9.27 5.55 -8.80
CA ARG A 595 9.34 5.47 -10.27
C ARG A 595 10.70 5.83 -10.85
N PHE A 596 11.48 6.64 -10.15
CA PHE A 596 12.83 7.04 -10.57
C PHE A 596 13.90 5.99 -10.26
N GLN A 597 13.59 4.98 -9.45
CA GLN A 597 14.53 3.91 -9.16
C GLN A 597 14.72 3.03 -10.40
N ASN A 598 15.92 3.07 -10.97
CA ASN A 598 16.25 2.19 -12.07
C ASN A 598 16.32 0.74 -11.59
N GLY A 599 15.64 -0.20 -12.24
CA GLY A 599 15.79 -1.65 -12.02
C GLY A 599 14.86 -2.28 -10.97
N LEU A 600 15.35 -3.31 -10.28
CA LEU A 600 14.57 -4.15 -9.36
C LEU A 600 14.39 -3.49 -7.99
N LEU A 601 13.23 -3.71 -7.37
CA LEU A 601 12.90 -3.23 -6.03
C LEU A 601 13.28 -4.26 -4.94
N MET A 602 12.88 -5.51 -5.14
CA MET A 602 13.12 -6.62 -4.20
C MET A 602 13.41 -7.92 -4.93
N SER A 603 14.10 -8.84 -4.24
CA SER A 603 14.37 -10.21 -4.68
C SER A 603 14.06 -11.23 -3.57
N PHE A 604 14.04 -12.52 -3.89
CA PHE A 604 13.69 -13.65 -3.00
C PHE A 604 12.26 -13.60 -2.45
N LEU A 605 11.31 -13.16 -3.27
CA LEU A 605 9.91 -13.10 -2.89
C LEU A 605 9.21 -14.44 -3.11
N LYS A 606 8.70 -15.02 -2.02
CA LYS A 606 7.88 -16.24 -2.04
C LYS A 606 6.47 -16.00 -2.58
N ALA A 607 5.95 -14.78 -2.44
CA ALA A 607 4.61 -14.38 -2.86
C ALA A 607 4.71 -13.10 -3.68
N GLU A 608 3.75 -12.93 -4.60
CA GLU A 608 3.69 -11.77 -5.50
C GLU A 608 3.47 -10.45 -4.75
N ASP A 609 2.75 -10.49 -3.62
CA ASP A 609 2.42 -9.32 -2.81
C ASP A 609 3.02 -9.45 -1.39
N PRO A 610 4.12 -8.75 -1.09
CA PRO A 610 4.76 -8.77 0.22
C PRO A 610 4.21 -7.72 1.20
N TYR A 611 3.30 -6.83 0.77
CA TYR A 611 2.91 -5.65 1.55
C TYR A 611 1.50 -5.74 2.12
N SER A 612 0.56 -6.28 1.34
CA SER A 612 -0.85 -6.18 1.67
C SER A 612 -1.25 -7.10 2.82
N LEU A 613 -2.17 -6.61 3.66
CA LEU A 613 -2.79 -7.37 4.75
C LEU A 613 -1.75 -8.07 5.65
N GLN A 614 -0.62 -7.43 5.93
CA GLN A 614 0.45 -7.97 6.77
C GLN A 614 0.92 -6.94 7.81
N VAL A 615 1.17 -7.42 9.03
CA VAL A 615 1.70 -6.63 10.14
C VAL A 615 2.83 -7.37 10.87
N SER A 616 3.80 -6.63 11.38
CA SER A 616 4.87 -7.12 12.25
C SER A 616 4.72 -6.57 13.66
N TYR A 617 4.65 -7.43 14.66
CA TYR A 617 4.75 -7.06 16.07
C TYR A 617 6.20 -7.22 16.54
N VAL A 618 6.81 -6.11 16.96
CA VAL A 618 8.22 -6.05 17.37
C VAL A 618 8.31 -5.82 18.87
N PHE A 619 8.54 -6.90 19.62
CA PHE A 619 8.59 -6.89 21.09
C PHE A 619 10.00 -6.66 21.61
N HIS A 620 10.10 -5.87 22.67
CA HIS A 620 11.33 -5.78 23.44
C HIS A 620 11.43 -6.96 24.41
N LYS A 621 12.47 -7.79 24.23
CA LYS A 621 12.71 -9.01 25.01
C LYS A 621 13.33 -8.68 26.39
N VAL A 622 12.50 -8.13 27.28
CA VAL A 622 12.84 -7.75 28.65
C VAL A 622 11.73 -8.16 29.63
N GLY A 623 12.04 -8.18 30.93
CA GLY A 623 11.09 -8.53 31.97
C GLY A 623 10.43 -9.89 31.72
N ARG A 624 9.10 -9.93 31.67
CA ARG A 624 8.29 -11.14 31.44
C ARG A 624 8.50 -11.75 30.05
N PHE A 625 8.91 -10.96 29.06
CA PHE A 625 9.11 -11.45 27.69
C PHE A 625 10.40 -12.27 27.52
N ASN A 626 11.24 -12.38 28.56
CA ASN A 626 12.33 -13.35 28.58
C ASN A 626 11.83 -14.81 28.63
N ASP A 627 10.68 -15.06 29.28
CA ASP A 627 10.09 -16.40 29.39
C ASP A 627 9.47 -16.83 28.04
N GLU A 628 9.85 -18.01 27.55
CA GLU A 628 9.34 -18.57 26.30
C GLU A 628 7.84 -18.94 26.38
N SER A 629 7.35 -19.33 27.55
CA SER A 629 5.94 -19.68 27.77
C SER A 629 5.04 -18.45 27.61
N ILE A 630 5.51 -17.31 28.15
CA ILE A 630 4.82 -16.01 28.03
C ILE A 630 4.87 -15.53 26.58
N ARG A 631 5.98 -15.74 25.87
CA ARG A 631 6.08 -15.44 24.42
C ARG A 631 5.07 -16.25 23.60
N LYS A 632 4.99 -17.58 23.79
CA LYS A 632 4.01 -18.44 23.10
C LYS A 632 2.57 -18.05 23.40
N PHE A 633 2.28 -17.70 24.65
CA PHE A 633 0.97 -17.17 25.04
C PHE A 633 0.69 -15.85 24.31
N THR A 634 1.65 -14.94 24.28
CA THR A 634 1.53 -13.63 23.61
C THR A 634 1.25 -13.83 22.13
N GLU A 635 1.98 -14.70 21.44
CA GLU A 635 1.76 -15.02 20.03
C GLU A 635 0.37 -15.61 19.77
N ARG A 636 -0.17 -16.42 20.68
CA ARG A 636 -1.56 -16.89 20.61
C ARG A 636 -2.56 -15.75 20.78
N LEU A 637 -2.31 -14.84 21.73
CA LEU A 637 -3.14 -13.66 21.95
C LEU A 637 -3.17 -12.76 20.70
N LEU A 638 -2.03 -12.51 20.08
CA LEU A 638 -1.94 -11.75 18.82
C LEU A 638 -2.87 -12.35 17.76
N ARG A 639 -2.85 -13.69 17.57
CA ARG A 639 -3.70 -14.37 16.58
C ARG A 639 -5.20 -14.29 16.87
N VAL A 640 -5.58 -14.14 18.14
CA VAL A 640 -6.98 -14.01 18.55
C VAL A 640 -7.47 -12.57 18.36
N GLU A 641 -6.62 -11.59 18.63
CA GLU A 641 -6.98 -10.17 18.65
C GLU A 641 -6.80 -9.46 17.30
N THR A 642 -5.89 -9.95 16.45
CA THR A 642 -5.70 -9.40 15.10
C THR A 642 -6.72 -10.02 14.12
N PRO A 643 -7.31 -9.24 13.19
CA PRO A 643 -8.23 -9.76 12.18
C PRO A 643 -7.66 -10.94 11.39
N SER A 644 -8.48 -11.97 11.17
CA SER A 644 -8.04 -13.26 10.59
C SER A 644 -7.49 -13.18 9.17
N HIS A 645 -7.86 -12.15 8.41
CA HIS A 645 -7.37 -11.91 7.05
C HIS A 645 -6.03 -11.17 7.02
N ILE A 646 -5.51 -10.72 8.17
CA ILE A 646 -4.22 -10.04 8.30
C ILE A 646 -3.15 -11.05 8.78
N GLN A 647 -2.08 -11.18 8.02
CA GLN A 647 -0.94 -12.02 8.39
C GLN A 647 -0.09 -11.35 9.46
N ILE A 648 0.28 -12.13 10.47
CA ILE A 648 1.06 -11.68 11.63
C ILE A 648 2.48 -12.21 11.56
N LYS A 649 3.47 -11.33 11.77
CA LYS A 649 4.87 -11.68 12.02
C LYS A 649 5.28 -11.19 13.41
N THR A 650 6.11 -11.95 14.12
CA THR A 650 6.54 -11.63 15.50
C THR A 650 8.06 -11.58 15.61
N TYR A 651 8.56 -10.55 16.30
CA TYR A 651 9.99 -10.31 16.52
C TYR A 651 10.23 -10.10 18.01
N TRP A 652 11.30 -10.70 18.52
CA TRP A 652 11.69 -10.64 19.93
C TRP A 652 13.12 -10.10 20.02
N LEU A 653 13.26 -8.77 20.17
CA LEU A 653 14.54 -8.07 20.04
C LEU A 653 15.20 -7.83 21.41
N ASP A 654 16.51 -8.05 21.51
CA ASP A 654 17.29 -7.61 22.67
C ASP A 654 17.45 -6.08 22.71
N ILE A 655 18.10 -5.56 23.74
CA ILE A 655 18.27 -4.10 23.94
C ILE A 655 19.00 -3.43 22.76
N ALA A 656 20.06 -4.05 22.25
CA ALA A 656 20.84 -3.47 21.17
C ALA A 656 20.05 -3.48 19.85
N GLN A 657 19.45 -4.62 19.52
CA GLN A 657 18.60 -4.77 18.34
C GLN A 657 17.40 -3.82 18.38
N MET A 658 16.79 -3.65 19.55
CA MET A 658 15.65 -2.76 19.77
C MET A 658 16.05 -1.30 19.55
N ALA A 659 17.19 -0.85 20.09
CA ALA A 659 17.67 0.52 19.87
C ALA A 659 17.89 0.83 18.39
N THR A 660 18.49 -0.12 17.65
CA THR A 660 18.69 0.00 16.20
C THR A 660 17.36 0.07 15.45
N PHE A 661 16.40 -0.78 15.81
CA PHE A 661 15.05 -0.78 15.22
C PHE A 661 14.29 0.53 15.50
N GLU A 662 14.29 1.03 16.73
CA GLU A 662 13.60 2.26 17.12
C GLU A 662 14.13 3.47 16.36
N LYS A 663 15.45 3.55 16.16
CA LYS A 663 16.09 4.59 15.35
C LYS A 663 15.60 4.52 13.89
N ALA A 664 15.55 3.32 13.29
CA ALA A 664 15.10 3.12 11.93
C ALA A 664 13.60 3.44 11.75
N GLN A 665 12.76 2.94 12.66
CA GLN A 665 11.32 3.18 12.66
C GLN A 665 10.99 4.67 12.79
N THR A 666 11.70 5.38 13.66
CA THR A 666 11.51 6.83 13.87
C THR A 666 11.87 7.61 12.61
N ALA A 667 13.02 7.30 11.99
CA ALA A 667 13.44 7.94 10.74
C ALA A 667 12.42 7.68 9.61
N PHE A 668 11.95 6.44 9.46
CA PHE A 668 10.94 6.09 8.45
C PHE A 668 9.62 6.84 8.65
N ILE A 669 9.08 6.88 9.88
CA ILE A 669 7.82 7.58 10.15
C ILE A 669 7.97 9.09 9.94
N GLN A 670 9.11 9.68 10.29
CA GLN A 670 9.37 11.11 10.05
C GLN A 670 9.35 11.44 8.56
N GLU A 671 10.07 10.69 7.72
CA GLU A 671 10.04 10.90 6.26
C GLU A 671 8.67 10.60 5.64
N LEU A 672 7.95 9.59 6.16
CA LEU A 672 6.60 9.28 5.71
C LEU A 672 5.60 10.41 6.03
N ASN A 673 5.75 11.07 7.18
CA ASN A 673 4.95 12.23 7.54
C ASN A 673 5.21 13.41 6.59
N GLN A 674 6.48 13.65 6.20
CA GLN A 674 6.85 14.76 5.30
C GLN A 674 6.21 14.64 3.90
N LEU A 675 5.98 13.43 3.39
CA LEU A 675 5.25 13.22 2.13
C LEU A 675 3.81 13.76 2.14
N THR A 676 3.24 14.03 3.32
CA THR A 676 1.90 14.60 3.42
C THR A 676 1.84 16.09 3.09
N SER A 677 3.01 16.75 2.99
CA SER A 677 3.16 18.14 2.58
C SER A 677 3.11 18.27 1.04
N PRO A 678 2.46 19.32 0.49
CA PRO A 678 2.30 19.52 -0.96
C PRO A 678 3.60 19.83 -1.73
N ILE A 679 4.75 19.83 -1.05
CA ILE A 679 6.09 20.13 -1.59
C ILE A 679 6.99 18.91 -1.32
N ALA A 680 6.61 17.73 -1.82
CA ALA A 680 7.49 16.56 -1.74
C ALA A 680 8.63 16.73 -2.75
N ASP A 681 9.74 17.33 -2.32
CA ASP A 681 10.98 17.43 -3.10
C ASP A 681 11.56 16.01 -3.35
N THR A 682 12.25 15.87 -4.47
CA THR A 682 13.01 14.68 -4.88
C THR A 682 13.88 14.13 -3.75
N ASP A 683 14.47 15.01 -2.94
CA ASP A 683 15.29 14.70 -1.77
C ASP A 683 14.56 13.84 -0.72
N HIS A 684 13.34 14.24 -0.34
CA HIS A 684 12.54 13.49 0.63
C HIS A 684 12.12 12.12 0.11
N GLN A 685 11.97 11.97 -1.21
CA GLN A 685 11.67 10.67 -1.82
C GLN A 685 12.86 9.71 -1.68
N TYR A 686 14.11 10.18 -1.87
CA TYR A 686 15.31 9.36 -1.61
C TYR A 686 15.45 9.01 -0.13
N SER A 687 15.30 9.98 0.78
CA SER A 687 15.35 9.75 2.23
C SER A 687 14.35 8.68 2.68
N LEU A 688 13.11 8.77 2.19
CA LEU A 688 12.08 7.79 2.52
C LEU A 688 12.44 6.39 2.00
N ARG A 689 12.92 6.27 0.76
CA ARG A 689 13.35 4.97 0.19
C ARG A 689 14.44 4.34 1.05
N VAL A 690 15.46 5.11 1.42
CA VAL A 690 16.58 4.61 2.25
C VAL A 690 16.10 4.21 3.64
N ALA A 691 15.28 5.02 4.30
CA ALA A 691 14.74 4.71 5.63
C ALA A 691 13.84 3.47 5.61
N ARG A 692 12.99 3.33 4.58
CA ARG A 692 12.14 2.17 4.34
C ARG A 692 12.96 0.90 4.12
N ASP A 693 13.92 0.93 3.19
CA ASP A 693 14.72 -0.24 2.83
C ASP A 693 15.59 -0.70 4.01
N TYR A 694 16.09 0.24 4.81
CA TYR A 694 16.80 -0.09 6.05
C TYR A 694 15.88 -0.77 7.08
N LEU A 695 14.65 -0.29 7.24
CA LEU A 695 13.67 -0.93 8.12
C LEU A 695 13.30 -2.34 7.64
N LEU A 696 13.11 -2.54 6.32
CA LEU A 696 12.89 -3.85 5.72
C LEU A 696 14.07 -4.80 5.96
N ASP A 697 15.31 -4.29 5.87
CA ASP A 697 16.51 -5.08 6.16
C ASP A 697 16.59 -5.51 7.63
N LEU A 698 16.26 -4.62 8.58
CA LEU A 698 16.22 -4.98 9.99
C LEU A 698 15.15 -6.06 10.25
N LEU A 699 13.97 -5.92 9.63
CA LEU A 699 12.92 -6.95 9.72
C LEU A 699 13.36 -8.26 9.08
N TYR A 700 14.10 -8.24 7.98
CA TYR A 700 14.68 -9.44 7.40
C TYR A 700 15.70 -10.11 8.35
N MET A 701 16.67 -9.35 8.86
CA MET A 701 17.77 -9.85 9.68
C MET A 701 17.32 -10.35 11.06
N TYR A 702 16.35 -9.68 11.68
CA TYR A 702 15.89 -10.02 13.03
C TYR A 702 14.76 -11.05 13.04
N HIS A 703 14.33 -11.55 11.88
CA HIS A 703 13.32 -12.60 11.81
C HIS A 703 13.85 -13.92 12.42
N SER A 704 12.98 -14.66 13.12
CA SER A 704 13.36 -15.92 13.79
C SER A 704 13.86 -17.01 12.84
N ALA A 705 13.45 -16.95 11.57
CA ALA A 705 13.92 -17.85 10.52
C ALA A 705 15.09 -17.29 9.69
N TYR A 706 15.77 -16.23 10.12
CA TYR A 706 17.03 -15.79 9.53
C TYR A 706 18.13 -16.87 9.67
N PRO A 707 18.99 -17.10 8.67
CA PRO A 707 19.07 -16.43 7.36
C PRO A 707 18.25 -17.18 6.29
N ASN A 708 16.96 -16.89 6.19
CA ASN A 708 16.09 -17.35 5.12
C ASN A 708 15.51 -16.15 4.36
N PRO A 709 16.00 -15.84 3.15
CA PRO A 709 15.59 -14.66 2.38
C PRO A 709 14.13 -14.71 1.92
N TYR A 710 13.51 -15.90 1.89
CA TYR A 710 12.13 -16.11 1.46
C TYR A 710 11.05 -15.69 2.46
N ASN A 711 11.43 -15.18 3.64
CA ASN A 711 10.47 -14.79 4.68
C ASN A 711 9.81 -13.43 4.44
N LEU A 712 10.55 -12.46 3.89
CA LEU A 712 10.11 -11.08 3.66
C LEU A 712 10.42 -10.56 2.25
N GLY A 713 11.30 -11.23 1.51
CA GLY A 713 12.06 -10.61 0.42
C GLY A 713 13.18 -9.73 0.97
N VAL A 714 14.13 -9.38 0.10
CA VAL A 714 15.24 -8.49 0.45
C VAL A 714 15.26 -7.30 -0.53
N PRO A 715 15.28 -6.04 -0.04
CA PRO A 715 15.36 -4.88 -0.91
C PRO A 715 16.69 -4.83 -1.65
N MET A 716 16.64 -4.50 -2.94
CA MET A 716 17.81 -4.34 -3.80
C MET A 716 18.47 -2.97 -3.56
N PRO A 717 19.79 -2.83 -3.76
CA PRO A 717 20.43 -1.53 -3.67
C PRO A 717 19.82 -0.49 -4.62
N ILE A 718 19.55 0.71 -4.12
CA ILE A 718 19.08 1.86 -4.92
C ILE A 718 20.14 2.19 -5.97
N ARG A 719 19.70 2.29 -7.23
CA ARG A 719 20.59 2.41 -8.41
C ARG A 719 20.81 3.85 -8.88
N ASP A 720 19.92 4.73 -8.46
CA ASP A 720 19.74 6.12 -8.85
C ASP A 720 20.18 7.09 -7.75
N LEU A 721 20.98 6.64 -6.77
CA LEU A 721 21.49 7.52 -5.72
C LEU A 721 22.18 8.75 -6.34
N PRO A 722 21.83 9.97 -5.90
CA PRO A 722 22.44 11.17 -6.45
C PRO A 722 23.93 11.20 -6.09
N ILE A 723 24.74 11.32 -7.13
CA ILE A 723 26.16 11.68 -7.03
C ILE A 723 26.24 13.03 -7.73
N PRO A 724 26.70 14.11 -7.06
CA PRO A 724 26.62 15.43 -7.62
C PRO A 724 27.37 15.46 -8.96
N ARG A 725 26.84 16.18 -9.96
CA ARG A 725 27.52 16.44 -11.26
C ARG A 725 28.79 17.31 -11.13
N LEU A 726 29.33 17.48 -9.93
CA LEU A 726 30.27 18.53 -9.59
C LEU A 726 31.58 17.94 -9.09
N ALA A 727 32.66 18.58 -9.56
CA ALA A 727 34.04 18.20 -9.40
C ALA A 727 34.41 17.66 -8.00
N PRO A 728 35.35 16.71 -7.94
CA PRO A 728 36.11 16.42 -6.73
C PRO A 728 36.36 17.68 -5.89
N LYS A 729 35.91 17.70 -4.62
CA LYS A 729 36.40 18.72 -3.69
C LYS A 729 37.82 18.32 -3.29
N TYR A 730 38.81 19.02 -3.81
CA TYR A 730 40.21 18.88 -3.39
C TYR A 730 40.36 19.40 -1.96
N GLU A 731 41.02 18.64 -1.09
CA GLU A 731 41.42 19.16 0.21
C GLU A 731 42.71 19.96 0.04
N GLU A 732 42.66 21.28 0.28
CA GLU A 732 43.84 22.17 0.25
C GLU A 732 44.88 21.86 1.35
N ASN A 733 44.59 20.91 2.27
CA ASN A 733 45.36 20.68 3.48
C ASN A 733 45.91 19.25 3.65
N SER A 734 46.17 18.49 2.59
CA SER A 734 47.06 17.32 2.70
C SER A 734 48.51 17.77 2.71
N THR A 735 48.93 18.42 3.80
CA THR A 735 50.35 18.60 4.08
C THR A 735 50.98 17.20 4.24
N GLN A 736 51.87 16.87 3.29
CA GLN A 736 52.70 15.65 3.20
C GLN A 736 52.02 14.37 2.71
N GLN A 737 51.93 14.20 1.38
CA GLN A 737 52.36 12.93 0.77
C GLN A 737 53.65 13.19 -0.03
N PRO A 738 54.70 12.36 0.12
CA PRO A 738 56.04 12.64 -0.42
C PRO A 738 56.17 12.56 -1.96
N ASP A 739 55.11 12.17 -2.68
CA ASP A 739 55.16 11.82 -4.11
C ASP A 739 54.35 12.74 -5.06
N GLY A 740 53.72 13.83 -4.58
CA GLY A 740 53.02 14.79 -5.45
C GLY A 740 51.71 14.29 -6.09
N LYS A 741 51.08 13.26 -5.51
CA LYS A 741 49.81 12.66 -5.97
C LYS A 741 48.61 13.16 -5.17
N TRP A 742 47.44 13.24 -5.81
CA TRP A 742 46.18 13.71 -5.24
C TRP A 742 45.27 12.56 -4.84
N VAL A 743 44.56 12.68 -3.71
CA VAL A 743 43.49 11.76 -3.31
C VAL A 743 42.18 12.53 -3.34
N VAL A 744 41.17 11.98 -4.00
CA VAL A 744 39.86 12.61 -4.13
C VAL A 744 38.82 11.90 -3.29
N LYS A 745 38.04 12.68 -2.54
CA LYS A 745 36.91 12.21 -1.76
C LYS A 745 35.61 12.40 -2.55
N MET A 746 34.95 11.30 -2.91
CA MET A 746 33.64 11.29 -3.57
C MET A 746 32.53 11.18 -2.53
N GLN A 747 31.52 12.06 -2.63
CA GLN A 747 30.36 12.06 -1.72
C GLN A 747 29.25 11.17 -2.28
N ILE A 748 28.89 10.13 -1.53
CA ILE A 748 27.71 9.28 -1.82
C ILE A 748 26.58 9.76 -0.92
N TYR A 749 25.59 10.45 -1.48
CA TYR A 749 24.41 10.90 -0.74
C TYR A 749 23.43 9.76 -0.50
N TYR A 750 22.72 9.83 0.63
CA TYR A 750 21.72 8.85 1.06
C TYR A 750 22.21 7.39 0.98
N PRO A 751 23.38 7.06 1.57
CA PRO A 751 23.91 5.72 1.50
C PRO A 751 22.97 4.73 2.20
N GLN A 752 22.84 3.54 1.61
CA GLN A 752 22.03 2.46 2.17
C GLN A 752 22.84 1.59 3.12
N VAL A 753 22.23 1.24 4.25
CA VAL A 753 22.82 0.32 5.22
C VAL A 753 22.87 -1.10 4.64
N ASN A 754 23.88 -1.88 5.04
CA ASN A 754 24.19 -3.22 4.53
C ASN A 754 24.58 -3.27 3.05
N VAL A 755 24.85 -2.12 2.44
CA VAL A 755 25.41 -2.02 1.10
C VAL A 755 26.90 -1.72 1.19
N THR A 756 27.67 -2.44 0.38
CA THR A 756 29.10 -2.24 0.22
C THR A 756 29.34 -1.48 -1.08
N TYR A 757 29.90 -0.29 -0.96
CA TYR A 757 30.29 0.56 -2.08
C TYR A 757 31.77 0.32 -2.42
N ARG A 758 32.05 -0.02 -3.67
CA ARG A 758 33.39 -0.26 -4.17
C ARG A 758 33.69 0.69 -5.32
N LEU A 759 34.85 1.33 -5.26
CA LEU A 759 35.38 2.04 -6.40
C LEU A 759 35.91 1.03 -7.41
N CYS A 760 35.49 1.18 -8.65
CA CYS A 760 35.88 0.34 -9.77
C CYS A 760 36.61 1.18 -10.82
N ASP A 761 37.54 0.56 -11.53
CA ASP A 761 38.28 1.15 -12.63
C ASP A 761 37.43 1.30 -13.91
N ARG A 762 38.05 1.73 -15.01
CA ARG A 762 37.40 1.93 -16.32
C ARG A 762 36.80 0.63 -16.86
N ASP A 763 37.38 -0.53 -16.54
CA ASP A 763 36.91 -1.87 -16.91
C ASP A 763 35.86 -2.43 -15.94
N ARG A 764 35.36 -1.59 -15.02
CA ARG A 764 34.34 -1.93 -14.00
C ARG A 764 34.80 -3.00 -13.00
N GLN A 765 36.11 -3.19 -12.86
CA GLN A 765 36.69 -4.08 -11.87
C GLN A 765 37.00 -3.34 -10.57
N PRO A 766 36.78 -3.95 -9.39
CA PRO A 766 37.11 -3.32 -8.11
C PRO A 766 38.60 -3.03 -8.00
N ILE A 767 38.93 -1.80 -7.62
CA ILE A 767 40.31 -1.40 -7.43
C ILE A 767 40.81 -1.98 -6.10
N ALA A 768 41.71 -2.97 -6.17
CA ALA A 768 42.18 -3.68 -4.99
C ALA A 768 42.91 -2.80 -3.96
N SER A 769 43.49 -1.67 -4.40
CA SER A 769 44.18 -0.71 -3.53
C SER A 769 43.25 0.22 -2.76
N VAL A 770 41.95 0.27 -3.10
CA VAL A 770 40.95 1.09 -2.40
C VAL A 770 40.09 0.18 -1.52
N PRO A 771 40.00 0.43 -0.21
CA PRO A 771 39.14 -0.37 0.66
C PRO A 771 37.67 -0.17 0.28
N ALA A 772 36.92 -1.26 0.28
CA ALA A 772 35.47 -1.20 0.09
C ALA A 772 34.81 -0.48 1.27
N LEU A 773 33.89 0.44 1.00
CA LEU A 773 33.11 1.13 2.00
C LEU A 773 31.85 0.32 2.32
N LYS A 774 31.87 -0.43 3.42
CA LYS A 774 30.68 -1.12 3.93
C LYS A 774 29.90 -0.19 4.85
N VAL A 775 28.69 0.18 4.46
CA VAL A 775 27.81 1.02 5.28
C VAL A 775 27.05 0.13 6.25
N THR A 776 27.27 0.34 7.53
CA THR A 776 26.59 -0.30 8.65
C THR A 776 25.70 0.70 9.38
N ALA A 777 24.83 0.22 10.27
CA ALA A 777 23.96 1.06 11.10
C ALA A 777 24.70 2.15 11.91
N ASP A 778 25.96 1.87 12.27
CA ASP A 778 26.83 2.72 13.07
C ASP A 778 27.82 3.54 12.23
N THR A 779 27.74 3.45 10.90
CA THR A 779 28.60 4.24 10.02
C THR A 779 28.27 5.73 10.19
N PRO A 780 29.25 6.59 10.55
CA PRO A 780 29.00 8.00 10.76
C PRO A 780 28.67 8.68 9.41
N LEU A 781 27.49 9.28 9.33
CA LEU A 781 27.07 10.06 8.16
C LEU A 781 27.47 11.52 8.36
N LEU A 782 28.06 12.11 7.32
CA LEU A 782 28.36 13.54 7.27
C LEU A 782 27.17 14.30 6.70
N ILE A 783 27.04 15.59 7.03
CA ILE A 783 25.93 16.45 6.59
C ILE A 783 26.46 17.53 5.66
N ASP A 784 25.87 17.66 4.47
CA ASP A 784 26.23 18.72 3.53
C ASP A 784 25.35 19.95 3.73
N THR A 785 25.89 20.97 4.38
CA THR A 785 25.17 22.23 4.65
C THR A 785 24.91 23.07 3.40
N GLN A 786 25.58 22.77 2.29
CA GLN A 786 25.38 23.45 1.00
C GLN A 786 24.35 22.72 0.12
N ALA A 787 24.10 21.44 0.39
CA ALA A 787 23.09 20.63 -0.29
C ALA A 787 21.97 20.25 0.70
N ASN A 788 21.24 21.25 1.21
CA ASN A 788 20.03 21.06 2.03
C ASN A 788 20.16 20.09 3.23
N ASN A 789 21.34 20.03 3.87
CA ASN A 789 21.65 19.12 4.98
C ASN A 789 21.54 17.63 4.64
N GLN A 790 21.82 17.26 3.39
CA GLN A 790 21.79 15.87 2.94
C GLN A 790 22.88 15.02 3.62
N PRO A 791 22.55 13.80 4.09
CA PRO A 791 23.53 12.88 4.64
C PRO A 791 24.36 12.21 3.54
N TYR A 792 25.67 12.09 3.75
CA TYR A 792 26.57 11.42 2.81
C TYR A 792 27.72 10.68 3.50
N VAL A 793 28.39 9.81 2.75
CA VAL A 793 29.65 9.15 3.12
C VAL A 793 30.71 9.40 2.05
N PHE A 794 31.98 9.37 2.46
CA PHE A 794 33.10 9.51 1.54
C PHE A 794 33.60 8.16 1.03
N LEU A 795 33.82 8.09 -0.28
CA LEU A 795 34.62 7.05 -0.93
C LEU A 795 35.86 7.71 -1.52
N GLU A 796 37.04 7.26 -1.12
CA GLU A 796 38.31 7.85 -1.56
C GLU A 796 38.81 7.18 -2.84
N SER A 797 39.40 7.98 -3.74
CA SER A 797 40.18 7.47 -4.86
C SER A 797 41.54 6.96 -4.37
N PRO A 798 42.22 6.09 -5.13
CA PRO A 798 43.66 5.91 -4.92
C PRO A 798 44.39 7.23 -5.24
N ALA A 799 45.65 7.34 -4.83
CA ALA A 799 46.49 8.49 -5.15
C ALA A 799 46.70 8.58 -6.68
N ILE A 800 46.28 9.69 -7.29
CA ILE A 800 46.35 9.95 -8.73
C ILE A 800 47.33 11.10 -9.04
N ASP A 801 48.08 10.96 -10.12
CA ASP A 801 48.95 12.00 -10.71
C ASP A 801 48.40 12.51 -12.06
N GLN A 802 47.32 11.91 -12.56
CA GLN A 802 46.64 12.23 -13.81
C GLN A 802 45.13 12.00 -13.68
N ASP A 803 44.36 12.57 -14.61
CA ASP A 803 42.92 12.37 -14.71
C ASP A 803 42.56 10.87 -14.75
N GLN A 804 41.65 10.42 -13.88
CA GLN A 804 41.19 9.03 -13.83
C GLN A 804 39.67 8.95 -13.79
N LEU A 805 39.12 7.94 -14.45
CA LEU A 805 37.68 7.67 -14.49
C LEU A 805 37.36 6.43 -13.65
N TYR A 806 36.37 6.56 -12.78
CA TYR A 806 35.96 5.52 -11.85
C TYR A 806 34.46 5.24 -11.92
N TRP A 807 34.07 4.02 -11.58
CA TRP A 807 32.68 3.64 -11.37
C TRP A 807 32.45 3.32 -9.90
N ILE A 808 31.25 3.57 -9.38
CA ILE A 808 30.88 3.13 -8.03
C ILE A 808 29.97 1.91 -8.17
N ARG A 809 30.40 0.80 -7.59
CA ARG A 809 29.64 -0.45 -7.53
C ARG A 809 29.04 -0.61 -6.14
N ALA A 810 27.73 -0.75 -6.06
CA ALA A 810 26.99 -1.11 -4.86
C ALA A 810 26.71 -2.61 -4.84
N GLU A 811 27.07 -3.28 -3.76
CA GLU A 811 26.86 -4.71 -3.57
C GLU A 811 26.17 -4.97 -2.24
N LYS A 812 25.16 -5.84 -2.26
CA LYS A 812 24.48 -6.28 -1.05
C LYS A 812 24.72 -7.77 -0.85
N GLU A 813 25.36 -8.11 0.25
CA GLU A 813 25.59 -9.49 0.65
C GLU A 813 24.35 -10.01 1.36
N ILE A 814 23.85 -11.15 0.91
CA ILE A 814 22.78 -11.87 1.60
C ILE A 814 23.29 -13.22 2.06
N ILE A 815 22.83 -13.64 3.23
CA ILE A 815 23.06 -14.98 3.73
C ILE A 815 21.78 -15.76 3.46
N ALA A 816 21.86 -16.81 2.65
CA ALA A 816 20.73 -17.67 2.32
C ALA A 816 20.98 -19.08 2.84
N THR A 817 20.03 -19.61 3.61
CA THR A 817 20.09 -20.98 4.13
C THR A 817 19.13 -21.85 3.36
N ASP A 818 19.63 -22.97 2.81
CA ASP A 818 18.75 -23.96 2.20
C ASP A 818 17.97 -24.68 3.32
N PRO A 819 16.63 -24.58 3.35
CA PRO A 819 15.83 -25.18 4.42
C PRO A 819 15.86 -26.72 4.44
N ARG A 820 16.34 -27.38 3.37
CA ARG A 820 16.45 -28.85 3.31
C ARG A 820 17.78 -29.38 3.83
N THR A 821 18.86 -28.61 3.68
CA THR A 821 20.23 -29.04 4.07
C THR A 821 20.76 -28.28 5.28
N ASN A 822 20.08 -27.21 5.71
CA ASN A 822 20.49 -26.31 6.79
C ASN A 822 21.90 -25.72 6.60
N THR A 823 22.36 -25.64 5.35
CA THR A 823 23.64 -25.04 4.99
C THR A 823 23.43 -23.60 4.56
N SER A 824 24.10 -22.68 5.23
CA SER A 824 24.11 -21.26 4.85
C SER A 824 25.15 -20.99 3.77
N VAL A 825 24.70 -20.36 2.69
CA VAL A 825 25.52 -19.88 1.57
C VAL A 825 25.38 -18.37 1.53
N THR A 826 26.49 -17.65 1.64
CA THR A 826 26.52 -16.23 1.34
C THR A 826 26.39 -16.06 -0.17
N LYS A 827 25.30 -15.46 -0.63
CA LYS A 827 25.13 -15.02 -2.02
C LYS A 827 25.27 -13.51 -2.05
N SER A 828 25.98 -12.97 -3.02
CA SER A 828 25.89 -11.53 -3.31
C SER A 828 24.73 -11.32 -4.27
N LEU A 829 23.82 -10.41 -3.92
CA LEU A 829 22.87 -9.88 -4.89
C LEU A 829 23.66 -9.22 -6.02
N LYS A 830 23.23 -9.42 -7.28
CA LYS A 830 23.89 -8.87 -8.49
C LYS A 830 24.38 -7.44 -8.21
N TYR A 831 25.68 -7.21 -8.36
CA TYR A 831 26.27 -5.90 -8.16
C TYR A 831 25.66 -4.88 -9.11
N VAL A 832 25.45 -3.67 -8.61
CA VAL A 832 24.83 -2.58 -9.35
C VAL A 832 25.81 -1.43 -9.44
N PHE A 833 25.92 -0.80 -10.61
CA PHE A 833 26.66 0.45 -10.73
C PHE A 833 25.77 1.64 -10.41
N LEU A 834 26.24 2.50 -9.52
CA LEU A 834 25.61 3.78 -9.19
C LEU A 834 26.06 4.81 -10.24
N ALA A 835 25.09 5.46 -10.90
CA ALA A 835 25.30 6.55 -11.85
C ALA A 835 26.24 6.25 -13.06
N GLN A 836 26.49 7.29 -13.86
CA GLN A 836 27.50 7.34 -14.94
C GLN A 836 28.92 7.43 -14.35
N PRO A 837 30.00 7.15 -15.12
CA PRO A 837 31.34 7.13 -14.55
C PRO A 837 31.76 8.50 -14.00
N ILE A 838 32.42 8.49 -12.84
CA ILE A 838 32.91 9.68 -12.15
C ILE A 838 34.32 9.98 -12.62
N ARG A 839 34.54 11.20 -13.11
CA ARG A 839 35.86 11.67 -13.51
C ARG A 839 36.54 12.46 -12.39
N VAL A 840 37.79 12.10 -12.10
CA VAL A 840 38.62 12.69 -11.06
C VAL A 840 39.85 13.33 -11.73
N ARG A 841 40.12 14.62 -11.51
CA ARG A 841 41.19 15.38 -12.20
C ARG A 841 42.35 15.78 -11.27
N VAL A 842 43.40 16.38 -11.83
CA VAL A 842 44.55 17.00 -11.12
C VAL A 842 44.88 18.37 -11.75
N GLY A 843 44.77 19.52 -11.03
CA GLY A 843 45.26 20.84 -11.52
C GLY A 843 44.32 22.06 -11.45
N LEU A 844 44.56 23.06 -12.32
CA LEU A 844 43.96 24.42 -12.38
C LEU A 844 42.41 24.42 -12.50
N SER A 845 41.78 25.55 -12.12
CA SER A 845 40.32 25.75 -12.17
C SER A 845 39.69 25.40 -13.52
N LEU A 846 38.51 24.79 -13.47
CA LEU A 846 37.78 24.20 -14.59
C LEU A 846 37.44 25.22 -15.70
N VAL A 847 37.91 24.95 -16.91
CA VAL A 847 37.30 25.45 -18.15
C VAL A 847 36.22 24.45 -18.58
N ILE A 848 35.09 24.91 -19.11
CA ILE A 848 34.04 24.00 -19.60
C ILE A 848 34.36 23.64 -21.06
N ALA A 849 34.36 22.35 -21.39
CA ALA A 849 34.57 21.87 -22.75
C ALA A 849 33.35 21.06 -23.23
N GLU A 850 32.83 21.40 -24.41
CA GLU A 850 31.63 20.81 -25.03
C GLU A 850 31.91 20.42 -26.48
N GLY A 851 31.23 19.38 -26.98
CA GLY A 851 31.38 18.90 -28.35
C GLY A 851 30.36 19.56 -29.28
N LEU A 852 30.78 19.88 -30.49
CA LEU A 852 29.91 20.42 -31.54
C LEU A 852 30.03 19.54 -32.79
N PRO A 853 29.19 18.50 -32.94
CA PRO A 853 28.16 18.01 -32.00
C PRO A 853 28.73 17.20 -30.81
N ASP A 854 27.93 17.00 -29.76
CA ASP A 854 28.32 16.22 -28.55
C ASP A 854 28.53 14.71 -28.83
N GLU A 855 28.01 14.23 -29.96
CA GLU A 855 28.09 12.84 -30.41
C GLU A 855 28.32 12.82 -31.93
N ILE A 856 29.35 12.10 -32.38
CA ILE A 856 29.77 12.02 -33.80
C ILE A 856 29.73 10.59 -34.33
N ASP A 857 29.64 10.44 -35.66
CA ASP A 857 29.71 9.12 -36.30
C ASP A 857 31.14 8.58 -36.35
N PHE A 858 31.26 7.25 -36.44
CA PHE A 858 32.55 6.56 -36.60
C PHE A 858 33.34 7.16 -37.78
N SER A 859 34.61 7.48 -37.55
CA SER A 859 35.54 8.13 -38.50
C SER A 859 35.23 9.59 -38.87
N GLU A 860 34.37 10.30 -38.12
CA GLU A 860 34.17 11.75 -38.28
C GLU A 860 35.12 12.60 -37.39
N GLN A 861 35.14 13.91 -37.65
CA GLN A 861 35.84 14.94 -36.84
C GLN A 861 34.82 15.70 -35.98
N ALA A 862 35.29 16.37 -34.93
CA ALA A 862 34.45 17.22 -34.08
C ALA A 862 35.03 18.64 -33.92
N ASN A 863 34.17 19.59 -33.58
CA ASN A 863 34.61 20.89 -33.06
C ASN A 863 34.44 20.90 -31.55
N ILE A 864 35.41 21.42 -30.80
CA ILE A 864 35.38 21.49 -29.34
C ILE A 864 35.20 22.94 -28.91
N LYS A 865 34.07 23.25 -28.27
CA LYS A 865 33.79 24.56 -27.69
C LYS A 865 34.32 24.60 -26.26
N LEU A 866 35.09 25.63 -25.94
CA LEU A 866 35.56 25.95 -24.60
C LEU A 866 34.81 27.18 -24.10
N SER A 867 34.29 27.14 -22.87
CA SER A 867 33.59 28.23 -22.18
C SER A 867 34.21 28.47 -20.81
N GLU A 868 34.05 29.67 -20.27
CA GLU A 868 34.71 30.12 -19.02
C GLU A 868 36.25 30.14 -19.16
N ILE A 869 36.75 30.48 -20.35
CA ILE A 869 38.19 30.55 -20.63
C ILE A 869 38.85 31.73 -19.90
N GLN A 870 40.14 31.61 -19.60
CA GLN A 870 40.92 32.61 -18.88
C GLN A 870 41.69 33.50 -19.86
N ALA A 871 41.81 34.80 -19.55
CA ALA A 871 42.62 35.71 -20.35
C ALA A 871 44.11 35.32 -20.32
N ASN A 872 44.76 35.44 -21.48
CA ASN A 872 46.20 35.15 -21.69
C ASN A 872 46.59 33.68 -21.47
N VAL A 873 45.67 32.73 -21.69
CA VAL A 873 45.93 31.29 -21.75
C VAL A 873 45.70 30.79 -23.16
N GLU A 874 46.67 30.06 -23.71
CA GLU A 874 46.58 29.36 -25.00
C GLU A 874 46.10 27.93 -24.78
N TYR A 875 45.03 27.54 -25.45
CA TYR A 875 44.41 26.23 -25.37
C TYR A 875 44.80 25.34 -26.54
N ARG A 876 45.08 24.07 -26.26
CA ARG A 876 45.43 23.03 -27.23
C ARG A 876 44.66 21.75 -26.91
N LEU A 877 44.33 20.97 -27.94
CA LEU A 877 43.62 19.71 -27.77
C LEU A 877 44.57 18.53 -27.94
N TYR A 878 44.51 17.62 -26.99
CA TYR A 878 45.24 16.37 -26.99
C TYR A 878 44.26 15.22 -26.79
N ALA A 879 44.57 14.06 -27.35
CA ALA A 879 43.82 12.84 -27.07
C ALA A 879 44.73 11.62 -27.19
N ASP A 880 44.41 10.58 -26.44
CA ASP A 880 44.99 9.26 -26.65
C ASP A 880 44.15 8.52 -27.68
N LEU A 881 44.61 8.54 -28.93
CA LEU A 881 43.90 7.92 -30.05
C LEU A 881 44.06 6.40 -30.08
N ASN A 882 45.07 5.85 -29.39
CA ASN A 882 45.47 4.44 -29.48
C ASN A 882 45.27 3.67 -28.16
N ASN A 883 44.66 4.30 -27.14
CA ASN A 883 44.52 3.75 -25.78
C ASN A 883 45.84 3.21 -25.20
N ASN A 884 46.98 3.80 -25.56
CA ASN A 884 48.31 3.35 -25.13
C ASN A 884 48.93 4.26 -24.05
N GLY A 885 48.17 5.23 -23.56
CA GLY A 885 48.58 6.23 -22.57
C GLY A 885 49.35 7.41 -23.15
N THR A 886 49.56 7.48 -24.47
CA THR A 886 50.29 8.57 -25.12
C THR A 886 49.32 9.58 -25.71
N LEU A 887 49.41 10.82 -25.23
CA LEU A 887 48.57 11.92 -25.71
C LEU A 887 49.17 12.56 -26.97
N GLU A 888 48.44 12.48 -28.07
CA GLU A 888 48.78 13.12 -29.34
C GLU A 888 48.02 14.43 -29.50
N ARG A 889 48.63 15.44 -30.14
CA ARG A 889 47.95 16.71 -30.43
C ARG A 889 46.95 16.50 -31.56
N ILE A 890 45.68 16.80 -31.32
CA ILE A 890 44.57 16.52 -32.23
C ILE A 890 43.87 17.78 -32.78
N ASP A 891 44.35 18.98 -32.45
CA ASP A 891 43.85 20.23 -33.05
C ASP A 891 44.50 20.54 -34.42
N ALA A 892 43.91 21.47 -35.17
CA ALA A 892 44.39 21.86 -36.50
C ALA A 892 45.69 22.70 -36.51
N GLY A 893 46.45 22.75 -35.41
CA GLY A 893 47.77 23.40 -35.37
C GLY A 893 47.76 24.93 -35.19
N GLY A 894 46.63 25.53 -34.80
CA GLY A 894 46.48 26.97 -34.54
C GLY A 894 46.80 27.41 -33.11
N THR A 895 46.68 28.72 -32.86
CA THR A 895 46.72 29.36 -31.52
C THR A 895 45.29 29.70 -31.12
N TYR A 896 44.80 29.14 -30.00
CA TYR A 896 43.41 29.32 -29.55
C TYR A 896 43.39 29.99 -28.17
N SER A 897 43.02 31.28 -28.13
CA SER A 897 42.90 32.07 -26.89
C SER A 897 41.77 33.09 -27.01
N GLY A 898 41.31 33.63 -25.88
CA GLY A 898 40.21 34.60 -25.86
C GLY A 898 40.19 35.49 -24.62
N PHE A 899 39.11 36.26 -24.46
CA PHE A 899 38.89 37.12 -23.31
C PHE A 899 38.43 36.31 -22.09
N GLU A 900 38.68 36.83 -20.89
CA GLU A 900 38.26 36.20 -19.63
C GLU A 900 36.74 35.97 -19.62
N ASN A 901 36.33 34.75 -19.25
CA ASN A 901 34.95 34.23 -19.32
C ASN A 901 34.34 34.21 -20.73
N GLY A 902 35.16 34.18 -21.79
CA GLY A 902 34.71 34.04 -23.18
C GLY A 902 34.53 32.60 -23.66
N ASP A 903 34.15 32.47 -24.93
CA ASP A 903 34.02 31.19 -25.65
C ASP A 903 35.06 31.08 -26.78
N VAL A 904 35.65 29.90 -26.98
CA VAL A 904 36.57 29.58 -28.09
C VAL A 904 36.22 28.22 -28.68
N THR A 905 36.19 28.08 -30.01
CA THR A 905 35.94 26.78 -30.67
C THR A 905 37.20 26.30 -31.39
N ILE A 906 37.57 25.05 -31.15
CA ILE A 906 38.79 24.42 -31.67
C ILE A 906 38.41 23.20 -32.53
N PRO A 907 38.73 23.17 -33.84
CA PRO A 907 38.48 22.01 -34.69
C PRO A 907 39.50 20.89 -34.46
N THR A 908 39.04 19.64 -34.47
CA THR A 908 39.93 18.46 -34.46
C THR A 908 40.45 18.11 -35.85
N ASN A 909 41.62 17.47 -35.92
CA ASN A 909 42.24 17.00 -37.15
C ASN A 909 42.95 15.64 -36.95
N VAL A 910 42.18 14.56 -36.93
CA VAL A 910 42.66 13.18 -36.75
C VAL A 910 42.76 12.43 -38.09
N THR A 911 43.88 11.77 -38.38
CA THR A 911 44.20 11.20 -39.71
C THR A 911 43.20 10.16 -40.25
N ASN A 912 42.35 9.56 -39.41
CA ASN A 912 41.26 8.64 -39.82
C ASN A 912 39.91 8.90 -39.10
N GLY A 913 39.74 10.12 -38.57
CA GLY A 913 38.64 10.45 -37.65
C GLY A 913 38.68 9.67 -36.34
N PHE A 914 37.69 9.87 -35.48
CA PHE A 914 37.60 9.14 -34.21
C PHE A 914 36.89 7.80 -34.40
N GLN A 915 37.42 6.73 -33.80
CA GLN A 915 36.91 5.36 -33.97
C GLN A 915 36.26 4.80 -32.70
N GLU A 916 36.61 5.34 -31.54
CA GLU A 916 36.07 4.98 -30.23
C GLU A 916 35.73 6.24 -29.43
N ASP A 917 35.03 6.08 -28.31
CA ASP A 917 34.84 7.18 -27.36
C ASP A 917 36.19 7.67 -26.87
N VAL A 918 36.55 8.89 -27.26
CA VAL A 918 37.86 9.46 -27.00
C VAL A 918 37.75 10.57 -25.96
N LEU A 919 38.66 10.51 -25.00
CA LEU A 919 38.85 11.54 -24.01
C LEU A 919 39.72 12.66 -24.60
N ILE A 920 39.09 13.76 -24.97
CA ILE A 920 39.80 14.96 -25.40
C ILE A 920 40.26 15.71 -24.17
N ILE A 921 41.56 15.92 -24.06
CA ILE A 921 42.23 16.70 -23.02
C ILE A 921 42.54 18.08 -23.58
N VAL A 922 42.08 19.09 -22.86
CA VAL A 922 42.33 20.49 -23.17
C VAL A 922 43.49 20.94 -22.28
N ARG A 923 44.59 21.32 -22.91
CA ARG A 923 45.77 21.86 -22.23
C ARG A 923 45.84 23.36 -22.38
N GLY A 924 46.14 24.05 -21.28
CA GLY A 924 46.33 25.49 -21.21
C GLY A 924 47.79 25.83 -20.92
N SER A 925 48.33 26.83 -21.62
CA SER A 925 49.65 27.42 -21.34
C SER A 925 49.52 28.93 -21.16
N ARG A 926 50.07 29.49 -20.09
CA ARG A 926 50.04 30.93 -19.79
C ARG A 926 51.39 31.57 -20.09
N ASP A 927 51.37 32.76 -20.70
CA ASP A 927 52.58 33.50 -21.08
C ASP A 927 53.64 33.50 -19.94
N GLY A 928 54.82 32.96 -20.24
CA GLY A 928 55.97 32.88 -19.32
C GLY A 928 56.20 31.52 -18.65
N PHE A 929 55.28 30.56 -18.76
CA PHE A 929 55.46 29.18 -18.29
C PHE A 929 55.66 28.23 -19.48
N SER A 930 56.70 27.38 -19.43
CA SER A 930 57.00 26.42 -20.51
C SER A 930 56.28 25.07 -20.38
N THR A 931 55.40 24.92 -19.39
CA THR A 931 54.69 23.67 -19.10
C THR A 931 53.21 23.87 -19.37
N GLU A 932 52.66 23.05 -20.26
CA GLU A 932 51.23 22.95 -20.50
C GLU A 932 50.57 22.18 -19.35
N LEU A 933 49.44 22.67 -18.85
CA LEU A 933 48.66 22.02 -17.80
C LEU A 933 47.31 21.58 -18.37
N ASP A 934 46.81 20.42 -17.95
CA ASP A 934 45.47 19.96 -18.29
C ASP A 934 44.45 20.86 -17.55
N VAL A 935 43.62 21.59 -18.30
CA VAL A 935 42.69 22.62 -17.77
C VAL A 935 41.23 22.26 -17.99
N SER A 936 40.94 21.39 -18.96
CA SER A 936 39.63 20.81 -19.16
C SER A 936 39.76 19.50 -19.92
N SER A 937 38.64 18.81 -20.08
CA SER A 937 38.56 17.65 -20.92
C SER A 937 37.10 17.25 -21.15
N LEU A 938 36.86 16.65 -22.30
CA LEU A 938 35.56 16.25 -22.80
C LEU A 938 35.65 14.78 -23.22
N LEU A 939 34.65 13.98 -22.86
CA LEU A 939 34.48 12.67 -23.49
C LEU A 939 33.70 12.89 -24.78
N LEU A 940 34.39 12.83 -25.92
CA LEU A 940 33.76 12.88 -27.22
C LEU A 940 33.19 11.50 -27.53
N LYS A 941 31.87 11.44 -27.67
CA LYS A 941 31.14 10.19 -27.93
C LYS A 941 31.17 9.86 -29.41
N VAL A 942 31.57 8.65 -29.75
CA VAL A 942 31.70 8.15 -31.12
C VAL A 942 30.82 6.92 -31.31
N ARG A 943 29.86 7.03 -32.23
CA ARG A 943 28.93 5.93 -32.51
C ARG A 943 29.65 4.66 -32.95
N ALA A 944 28.98 3.52 -32.75
CA ALA A 944 29.54 2.21 -33.06
C ALA A 944 29.89 2.07 -34.54
N TYR A 945 30.88 1.23 -34.86
CA TYR A 945 31.28 0.97 -36.23
C TYR A 945 30.13 0.33 -37.03
N PRO A 946 29.59 1.00 -38.07
CA PRO A 946 28.44 0.46 -38.78
C PRO A 946 28.79 -0.69 -39.74
N GLY A 947 30.05 -0.93 -40.10
CA GLY A 947 30.36 -1.87 -41.19
C GLY A 947 30.37 -3.37 -40.83
N LEU A 948 29.81 -3.81 -39.69
CA LEU A 948 29.82 -5.22 -39.30
C LEU A 948 28.89 -6.08 -40.18
N THR A 949 29.11 -7.40 -40.23
CA THR A 949 28.25 -8.35 -40.97
C THR A 949 27.76 -9.48 -40.07
N LEU A 950 26.57 -10.04 -40.34
CA LEU A 950 25.90 -11.12 -39.62
C LEU A 950 25.87 -12.38 -40.51
N ALA A 951 26.51 -13.44 -40.07
CA ALA A 951 26.55 -14.73 -40.75
C ALA A 951 25.78 -15.78 -39.94
N SER A 952 24.97 -16.61 -40.60
CA SER A 952 24.32 -17.75 -39.96
C SER A 952 25.16 -19.02 -40.12
N SER A 953 25.08 -19.90 -39.11
CA SER A 953 25.64 -21.26 -39.20
C SER A 953 24.91 -22.12 -40.25
N GLN A 954 23.61 -21.90 -40.43
CA GLN A 954 22.77 -22.53 -41.46
C GLN A 954 21.71 -21.53 -41.95
N ASN A 955 21.59 -21.35 -43.27
CA ASN A 955 20.57 -20.48 -43.88
C ASN A 955 19.21 -21.18 -44.01
N ILE A 956 19.18 -22.52 -43.98
CA ILE A 956 17.97 -23.34 -44.10
C ILE A 956 17.99 -24.40 -43.00
N ILE A 957 16.93 -24.45 -42.21
CA ILE A 957 16.82 -25.33 -41.03
C ILE A 957 15.60 -26.24 -41.11
N ASP A 958 15.63 -27.34 -40.35
CA ASP A 958 14.46 -28.18 -40.14
C ASP A 958 13.44 -27.47 -39.23
N TYR A 959 12.15 -27.78 -39.44
CA TYR A 959 11.06 -27.24 -38.61
C TYR A 959 11.33 -27.54 -37.13
N ARG A 960 11.33 -26.49 -36.28
CA ARG A 960 11.50 -26.63 -34.82
C ARG A 960 12.82 -27.29 -34.41
N VAL A 961 13.93 -26.98 -35.10
CA VAL A 961 15.27 -27.43 -34.69
C VAL A 961 15.67 -26.82 -33.34
N THR A 962 16.27 -27.63 -32.47
CA THR A 962 16.63 -27.23 -31.09
C THR A 962 18.12 -27.31 -30.76
N THR A 963 18.99 -27.64 -31.74
CA THR A 963 20.43 -27.83 -31.51
C THR A 963 21.27 -27.34 -32.67
N GLY A 964 22.40 -26.68 -32.39
CA GLY A 964 23.45 -26.39 -33.36
C GLY A 964 23.19 -25.18 -34.26
N LEU A 965 22.35 -24.24 -33.82
CA LEU A 965 22.01 -23.04 -34.58
C LEU A 965 22.58 -21.79 -33.91
N SER A 966 23.50 -21.12 -34.60
CA SER A 966 24.09 -19.85 -34.16
C SER A 966 24.16 -18.79 -35.27
N LEU A 967 24.24 -17.53 -34.85
CA LEU A 967 24.51 -16.35 -35.67
C LEU A 967 25.80 -15.67 -35.19
N THR A 968 26.70 -15.32 -36.11
CA THR A 968 28.00 -14.71 -35.79
C THR A 968 28.11 -13.33 -36.42
N ILE A 969 28.54 -12.33 -35.64
CA ILE A 969 28.89 -11.00 -36.16
C ILE A 969 30.39 -10.93 -36.44
N SER A 970 30.78 -10.54 -37.65
CA SER A 970 32.18 -10.23 -38.03
C SER A 970 32.24 -9.33 -39.27
N ASN A 971 33.32 -8.57 -39.49
CA ASN A 971 33.55 -7.85 -40.76
C ASN A 971 34.80 -8.33 -41.52
N GLY A 972 35.58 -9.26 -40.99
CA GLY A 972 36.81 -9.75 -41.63
C GLY A 972 37.94 -8.71 -41.87
N VAL A 973 37.69 -7.40 -41.74
CA VAL A 973 38.63 -6.30 -42.03
C VAL A 973 38.71 -5.26 -40.90
N LEU A 974 37.61 -4.96 -40.19
CA LEU A 974 37.58 -4.06 -39.02
C LEU A 974 36.93 -4.75 -37.80
N PRO A 975 37.43 -4.53 -36.57
CA PRO A 975 37.05 -5.30 -35.38
C PRO A 975 35.68 -4.89 -34.80
N THR A 976 34.98 -5.84 -34.17
CA THR A 976 33.94 -5.55 -33.16
C THR A 976 34.55 -4.72 -32.02
N GLN A 977 33.73 -3.98 -31.29
CA GLN A 977 34.20 -3.03 -30.28
C GLN A 977 33.78 -3.50 -28.89
N LYS A 978 34.74 -3.63 -27.96
CA LYS A 978 34.53 -3.96 -26.54
C LYS A 978 33.60 -2.98 -25.84
N SER A 979 33.57 -1.73 -26.30
CA SER A 979 32.72 -0.67 -25.77
C SER A 979 31.24 -0.78 -26.19
N VAL A 980 30.89 -1.71 -27.08
CA VAL A 980 29.56 -1.86 -27.69
C VAL A 980 28.84 -3.10 -27.18
N ASP A 981 27.58 -2.91 -26.78
CA ASP A 981 26.62 -3.99 -26.56
C ASP A 981 25.89 -4.30 -27.87
N TYR A 982 25.98 -5.56 -28.32
CA TYR A 982 25.34 -6.06 -29.53
C TYR A 982 24.02 -6.77 -29.17
N HIS A 983 22.91 -6.17 -29.56
CA HIS A 983 21.57 -6.66 -29.32
C HIS A 983 21.04 -7.42 -30.54
N LEU A 984 20.79 -8.72 -30.40
CA LEU A 984 20.17 -9.52 -31.46
C LEU A 984 18.65 -9.52 -31.30
N PHE A 985 17.97 -9.01 -32.31
CA PHE A 985 16.52 -9.04 -32.42
C PHE A 985 16.07 -10.03 -33.49
N TYR A 986 14.88 -10.60 -33.33
CA TYR A 986 14.26 -11.47 -34.34
C TYR A 986 12.76 -11.21 -34.49
N ARG A 987 12.21 -11.57 -35.66
CA ARG A 987 10.77 -11.63 -35.93
C ARG A 987 10.45 -12.60 -37.07
N PRO A 988 9.23 -13.16 -37.14
CA PRO A 988 8.78 -13.88 -38.33
C PRO A 988 8.66 -12.93 -39.54
N ILE A 989 8.89 -13.48 -40.74
CA ILE A 989 8.75 -12.77 -42.01
C ILE A 989 7.31 -12.91 -42.49
N SER A 990 6.66 -11.78 -42.77
CA SER A 990 5.32 -11.81 -43.36
C SER A 990 5.35 -12.02 -44.87
N ASP A 991 4.29 -12.62 -45.41
CA ASP A 991 4.25 -12.97 -46.84
C ASP A 991 4.40 -11.79 -47.82
N PRO A 992 3.82 -10.60 -47.59
CA PRO A 992 3.99 -9.45 -48.49
C PRO A 992 5.42 -8.92 -48.55
N GLU A 993 6.28 -9.32 -47.61
CA GLU A 993 7.69 -8.95 -47.62
C GLU A 993 8.48 -9.74 -48.67
N PHE A 994 7.96 -10.86 -49.18
CA PHE A 994 8.64 -11.56 -50.25
C PHE A 994 8.36 -10.92 -51.62
N VAL A 995 9.42 -10.71 -52.40
CA VAL A 995 9.40 -9.85 -53.62
C VAL A 995 8.66 -10.49 -54.79
N HIS A 996 8.49 -11.81 -54.81
CA HIS A 996 7.79 -12.52 -55.88
C HIS A 996 6.28 -12.18 -55.96
N HIS A 997 5.79 -11.30 -55.09
CA HIS A 997 4.41 -10.79 -55.05
C HIS A 997 4.24 -9.33 -55.47
N LYS A 998 5.31 -8.60 -55.83
CA LYS A 998 5.19 -7.18 -56.26
C LYS A 998 5.15 -7.04 -57.79
N LEU A 999 4.16 -6.30 -58.29
CA LEU A 999 3.99 -5.96 -59.72
C LEU A 999 5.17 -5.14 -60.28
N THR A 1000 5.86 -4.39 -59.41
CA THR A 1000 7.07 -3.62 -59.73
C THR A 1000 8.19 -4.04 -58.78
N PRO A 1001 9.36 -4.51 -59.27
CA PRO A 1001 10.46 -4.90 -58.41
C PRO A 1001 11.01 -3.67 -57.65
N PRO A 1002 11.19 -3.76 -56.31
CA PRO A 1002 11.89 -2.73 -55.55
C PRO A 1002 13.35 -2.57 -56.01
N PRO A 1003 14.00 -1.42 -55.73
CA PRO A 1003 15.43 -1.24 -55.98
C PRO A 1003 16.26 -2.33 -55.30
N ALA A 1004 17.36 -2.77 -55.92
CA ALA A 1004 18.22 -3.83 -55.37
C ALA A 1004 18.79 -3.52 -53.96
N SER A 1005 18.87 -2.23 -53.60
CA SER A 1005 19.28 -1.72 -52.28
C SER A 1005 18.25 -1.97 -51.17
N GLU A 1006 17.00 -2.25 -51.52
CA GLU A 1006 15.90 -2.51 -50.59
C GLU A 1006 15.59 -4.02 -50.45
N LEU A 1007 16.41 -4.89 -51.04
CA LEU A 1007 16.19 -6.33 -51.10
C LEU A 1007 17.29 -7.14 -50.42
N LEU A 1008 16.88 -8.03 -49.50
CA LEU A 1008 17.69 -9.13 -48.97
C LEU A 1008 17.50 -10.34 -49.90
N THR A 1009 18.59 -10.93 -50.39
CA THR A 1009 18.53 -12.07 -51.32
C THR A 1009 19.34 -13.23 -50.78
N LEU A 1010 18.74 -14.42 -50.74
CA LEU A 1010 19.34 -15.65 -50.23
C LEU A 1010 19.04 -16.83 -51.17
N ASP A 1011 19.91 -17.84 -51.19
CA ASP A 1011 19.70 -19.09 -51.93
C ASP A 1011 18.83 -20.04 -51.09
N ASN A 1012 17.79 -20.64 -51.71
CA ASN A 1012 16.94 -21.63 -51.06
C ASN A 1012 17.50 -23.06 -51.06
N GLY A 1013 18.78 -23.24 -51.42
CA GLY A 1013 19.47 -24.53 -51.40
C GLY A 1013 19.10 -25.44 -52.58
N LEU A 1014 18.23 -24.97 -53.48
CA LEU A 1014 17.84 -25.63 -54.74
C LEU A 1014 18.34 -24.84 -55.97
N GLY A 1015 19.20 -23.83 -55.77
CA GLY A 1015 19.76 -23.01 -56.86
C GLY A 1015 18.84 -21.88 -57.32
N THR A 1016 17.83 -21.53 -56.51
CA THR A 1016 16.90 -20.42 -56.77
C THR A 1016 16.99 -19.37 -55.66
N ASN A 1017 17.04 -18.10 -56.06
CA ASN A 1017 17.16 -16.98 -55.12
C ASN A 1017 15.79 -16.55 -54.59
N VAL A 1018 15.68 -16.43 -53.27
CA VAL A 1018 14.54 -15.86 -52.55
C VAL A 1018 14.91 -14.42 -52.18
N SER A 1019 14.01 -13.48 -52.48
CA SER A 1019 14.19 -12.06 -52.13
C SER A 1019 13.12 -11.58 -51.17
N VAL A 1020 13.54 -10.90 -50.10
CA VAL A 1020 12.71 -10.31 -49.03
C VAL A 1020 12.99 -8.81 -48.93
N LEU A 1021 11.97 -8.00 -48.61
CA LEU A 1021 12.12 -6.56 -48.38
C LEU A 1021 12.99 -6.28 -47.15
N LYS A 1022 13.84 -5.27 -47.26
CA LYS A 1022 14.62 -4.74 -46.14
C LYS A 1022 13.69 -3.97 -45.20
N PRO A 1023 13.73 -4.21 -43.88
CA PRO A 1023 12.99 -3.40 -42.92
C PRO A 1023 13.59 -1.99 -42.81
N ASN A 1024 12.75 -1.01 -42.48
CA ASN A 1024 13.21 0.35 -42.21
C ASN A 1024 14.08 0.38 -40.93
N VAL A 1025 15.09 1.26 -40.92
CA VAL A 1025 15.97 1.45 -39.76
C VAL A 1025 15.17 2.07 -38.61
N PRO A 1026 15.30 1.57 -37.36
CA PRO A 1026 14.67 2.15 -36.18
C PRO A 1026 15.14 3.58 -35.92
N THR A 1027 14.23 4.46 -35.51
CA THR A 1027 14.54 5.85 -35.12
C THR A 1027 14.39 6.11 -33.61
N THR A 1028 14.22 5.07 -32.79
CA THR A 1028 13.82 5.18 -31.38
C THR A 1028 14.96 5.07 -30.37
N THR A 1029 14.84 5.79 -29.25
CA THR A 1029 15.81 5.93 -28.15
C THR A 1029 15.91 4.73 -27.20
N ASN A 1030 15.04 3.72 -27.32
CA ASN A 1030 14.92 2.63 -26.34
C ASN A 1030 15.70 1.36 -26.73
N ASN A 1031 16.60 1.43 -27.72
CA ASN A 1031 17.35 0.29 -28.26
C ASN A 1031 16.49 -0.84 -28.88
N VAL A 1032 15.18 -0.64 -29.05
CA VAL A 1032 14.26 -1.61 -29.68
C VAL A 1032 13.93 -1.17 -31.11
N PRO A 1033 14.03 -2.06 -32.11
CA PRO A 1033 13.55 -1.79 -33.46
C PRO A 1033 12.04 -1.50 -33.49
N ILE A 1034 11.61 -0.49 -34.27
CA ILE A 1034 10.19 -0.13 -34.41
C ILE A 1034 9.40 -1.31 -34.99
N ALA A 1035 8.14 -1.44 -34.57
CA ALA A 1035 7.20 -2.39 -35.16
C ALA A 1035 7.15 -2.26 -36.69
N TYR A 1036 7.28 -3.38 -37.40
CA TYR A 1036 7.23 -3.38 -38.86
C TYR A 1036 5.76 -3.33 -39.31
N GLU A 1037 5.35 -2.21 -39.89
CA GLU A 1037 4.02 -2.03 -40.47
C GLU A 1037 4.06 -2.29 -41.98
N ALA A 1038 3.47 -3.41 -42.42
CA ALA A 1038 3.20 -3.68 -43.83
C ALA A 1038 1.70 -3.65 -44.04
N ALA A 1039 1.16 -2.66 -44.76
CA ALA A 1039 -0.26 -2.67 -45.11
C ALA A 1039 -0.58 -3.90 -45.98
N PRO A 1040 -1.62 -4.71 -45.67
CA PRO A 1040 -2.68 -4.54 -44.67
C PRO A 1040 -2.56 -5.47 -43.44
N ILE A 1041 -1.35 -5.81 -43.02
CA ILE A 1041 -1.03 -6.71 -41.90
C ILE A 1041 -0.79 -5.89 -40.61
N PRO A 1042 -1.23 -6.39 -39.44
CA PRO A 1042 -0.88 -5.79 -38.15
C PRO A 1042 0.64 -5.64 -37.94
N PRO A 1043 1.08 -4.69 -37.10
CA PRO A 1043 2.50 -4.46 -36.85
C PRO A 1043 3.18 -5.71 -36.27
N ILE A 1044 4.31 -6.13 -36.85
CA ILE A 1044 5.12 -7.24 -36.35
C ILE A 1044 6.27 -6.68 -35.52
N ASN A 1045 6.32 -7.04 -34.23
CA ASN A 1045 7.34 -6.57 -33.30
C ASN A 1045 8.63 -7.37 -33.39
N TYR A 1046 9.77 -6.69 -33.28
CA TYR A 1046 11.07 -7.30 -33.07
C TYR A 1046 11.21 -7.72 -31.61
N GLN A 1047 11.57 -8.99 -31.37
CA GLN A 1047 11.83 -9.54 -30.05
C GLN A 1047 13.34 -9.62 -29.81
N LEU A 1048 13.80 -9.16 -28.63
CA LEU A 1048 15.20 -9.30 -28.24
C LEU A 1048 15.50 -10.76 -27.88
N VAL A 1049 16.46 -11.37 -28.56
CA VAL A 1049 16.99 -12.70 -28.24
C VAL A 1049 17.96 -12.61 -27.08
N SER A 1050 19.01 -11.80 -27.24
CA SER A 1050 20.06 -11.62 -26.25
C SER A 1050 20.93 -10.42 -26.57
N THR A 1051 21.63 -9.93 -25.55
CA THR A 1051 22.64 -8.89 -25.66
C THR A 1051 23.99 -9.50 -25.33
N LEU A 1052 24.99 -9.31 -26.20
CA LEU A 1052 26.36 -9.78 -25.99
C LEU A 1052 27.34 -8.63 -26.19
N SER A 1053 28.39 -8.60 -25.38
CA SER A 1053 29.49 -7.65 -25.49
C SER A 1053 30.78 -8.46 -25.72
N PRO A 1054 31.65 -8.08 -26.68
CA PRO A 1054 32.92 -8.77 -26.90
C PRO A 1054 33.87 -8.53 -25.73
N THR A 1055 34.81 -9.46 -25.49
CA THR A 1055 35.74 -9.36 -24.36
C THR A 1055 36.83 -8.34 -24.67
N ASP A 1056 37.33 -8.37 -25.91
CA ASP A 1056 38.27 -7.41 -26.48
C ASP A 1056 37.83 -6.98 -27.89
N ASP A 1057 38.38 -5.85 -28.37
CA ASP A 1057 38.13 -5.36 -29.72
C ASP A 1057 38.55 -6.42 -30.76
N GLY A 1058 37.61 -6.83 -31.61
CA GLY A 1058 37.84 -7.78 -32.71
C GLY A 1058 37.39 -9.21 -32.43
N ASP A 1059 36.93 -9.51 -31.22
CA ASP A 1059 36.34 -10.80 -30.89
C ASP A 1059 35.08 -11.10 -31.72
N GLN A 1060 34.95 -12.35 -32.17
CA GLN A 1060 33.72 -12.80 -32.82
C GLN A 1060 32.58 -12.89 -31.78
N VAL A 1061 31.47 -12.20 -32.05
CA VAL A 1061 30.27 -12.29 -31.22
C VAL A 1061 29.36 -13.37 -31.80
N VAL A 1062 29.13 -14.44 -31.04
CA VAL A 1062 28.32 -15.60 -31.47
C VAL A 1062 27.06 -15.70 -30.60
N PHE A 1063 25.90 -15.58 -31.24
CA PHE A 1063 24.59 -15.76 -30.63
C PHE A 1063 24.12 -17.21 -30.82
N ASP A 1064 23.83 -17.91 -29.73
CA ASP A 1064 23.14 -19.21 -29.79
C ASP A 1064 21.63 -18.97 -29.85
N ILE A 1065 21.02 -19.40 -30.96
CA ILE A 1065 19.58 -19.26 -31.22
C ILE A 1065 18.85 -20.61 -31.21
N SER A 1066 19.53 -21.68 -30.78
CA SER A 1066 18.99 -23.04 -30.78
C SER A 1066 17.71 -23.17 -29.92
N ALA A 1067 17.57 -22.35 -28.88
CA ALA A 1067 16.40 -22.36 -27.99
C ALA A 1067 15.15 -21.70 -28.59
N LEU A 1068 15.26 -20.97 -29.71
CA LEU A 1068 14.12 -20.26 -30.32
C LEU A 1068 13.11 -21.19 -31.00
N ASN A 1069 13.48 -22.45 -31.27
CA ASN A 1069 12.56 -23.47 -31.79
C ASN A 1069 11.75 -22.99 -33.02
N LEU A 1070 12.45 -22.38 -34.00
CA LEU A 1070 11.84 -21.59 -35.07
C LEU A 1070 10.83 -22.41 -35.90
N PRO A 1071 9.53 -22.06 -35.89
CA PRO A 1071 8.51 -22.74 -36.69
C PRO A 1071 8.30 -22.11 -38.08
N GLU A 1072 8.77 -20.88 -38.29
CA GLU A 1072 8.50 -20.06 -39.47
C GLU A 1072 9.78 -19.43 -40.04
N ASP A 1073 9.70 -18.85 -41.24
CA ASP A 1073 10.82 -18.13 -41.85
C ASP A 1073 11.07 -16.85 -41.05
N THR A 1074 12.30 -16.65 -40.59
CA THR A 1074 12.62 -15.68 -39.53
C THR A 1074 13.68 -14.70 -39.98
N LEU A 1075 13.46 -13.41 -39.68
CA LEU A 1075 14.39 -12.32 -39.91
C LEU A 1075 15.05 -11.91 -38.59
N PHE A 1076 16.36 -11.72 -38.64
CA PHE A 1076 17.20 -11.29 -37.52
C PHE A 1076 17.82 -9.93 -37.81
N MET A 1077 17.94 -9.09 -36.79
CA MET A 1077 18.54 -7.75 -36.88
C MET A 1077 19.46 -7.55 -35.69
N VAL A 1078 20.64 -6.95 -35.91
CA VAL A 1078 21.52 -6.55 -34.83
C VAL A 1078 21.53 -5.03 -34.66
N VAL A 1079 21.32 -4.58 -33.43
CA VAL A 1079 21.45 -3.19 -33.02
C VAL A 1079 22.65 -3.07 -32.07
N ALA A 1080 23.53 -2.10 -32.32
CA ALA A 1080 24.60 -1.74 -31.40
C ALA A 1080 24.14 -0.62 -30.47
N SER A 1081 24.44 -0.75 -29.18
CA SER A 1081 24.33 0.35 -28.23
C SER A 1081 25.66 0.57 -27.49
N LYS A 1082 25.96 1.83 -27.18
CA LYS A 1082 27.11 2.22 -26.36
C LYS A 1082 26.61 2.96 -25.12
N VAL A 1083 27.25 2.71 -23.99
CA VAL A 1083 26.84 3.27 -22.70
C VAL A 1083 27.04 4.79 -22.70
N GLY A 1084 25.97 5.54 -22.48
CA GLY A 1084 26.00 7.01 -22.45
C GLY A 1084 25.69 7.69 -23.78
N HIS A 1085 25.42 6.95 -24.85
CA HIS A 1085 24.96 7.48 -26.14
C HIS A 1085 23.46 7.71 -26.14
N THR A 1086 23.00 8.70 -26.92
CA THR A 1086 21.59 9.08 -26.97
C THR A 1086 20.79 8.30 -28.01
N THR A 1087 21.47 7.78 -29.03
CA THR A 1087 20.83 7.03 -30.14
C THR A 1087 21.57 5.72 -30.41
N PRO A 1088 20.90 4.56 -30.35
CA PRO A 1088 21.47 3.29 -30.82
C PRO A 1088 21.65 3.29 -32.34
N GLN A 1089 22.55 2.45 -32.84
CA GLN A 1089 22.82 2.34 -34.26
C GLN A 1089 22.56 0.92 -34.77
N VAL A 1090 21.78 0.80 -35.84
CA VAL A 1090 21.75 -0.46 -36.61
C VAL A 1090 23.08 -0.57 -37.31
N LEU A 1091 23.80 -1.64 -36.98
CA LEU A 1091 25.02 -1.98 -37.68
C LEU A 1091 24.63 -2.23 -39.14
N GLY A 1092 25.30 -1.64 -40.12
CA GLY A 1092 25.17 -1.93 -41.55
C GLY A 1092 25.54 -0.71 -42.40
N ASP A 1093 26.49 -0.87 -43.34
CA ASP A 1093 26.51 0.00 -44.52
C ASP A 1093 25.25 -0.31 -45.34
N GLY A 1094 24.72 0.65 -46.11
CA GLY A 1094 23.42 0.57 -46.79
C GLY A 1094 23.16 -0.72 -47.59
N ASN A 1095 24.20 -1.50 -47.89
CA ASN A 1095 24.18 -2.81 -48.54
C ASN A 1095 24.40 -4.00 -47.56
N ARG A 1096 23.28 -4.66 -47.21
CA ARG A 1096 23.12 -6.12 -46.95
C ARG A 1096 23.71 -6.80 -45.70
N ALA A 1097 24.55 -6.20 -44.88
CA ALA A 1097 25.43 -7.05 -44.06
C ALA A 1097 24.91 -7.57 -42.70
N THR A 1098 23.95 -6.94 -42.03
CA THR A 1098 23.65 -7.18 -40.58
C THR A 1098 22.23 -7.65 -40.27
N ILE A 1099 21.42 -7.83 -41.31
CA ILE A 1099 20.09 -8.38 -41.23
C ILE A 1099 20.17 -9.77 -41.84
N GLY A 1100 19.91 -10.79 -41.02
CA GLY A 1100 19.97 -12.19 -41.40
C GLY A 1100 18.59 -12.75 -41.65
N VAL A 1101 18.47 -13.70 -42.58
CA VAL A 1101 17.25 -14.47 -42.80
C VAL A 1101 17.58 -15.95 -42.65
N ILE A 1102 16.78 -16.66 -41.86
CA ILE A 1102 16.81 -18.11 -41.78
C ILE A 1102 15.49 -18.63 -42.32
N LEU A 1103 15.57 -19.55 -43.29
CA LEU A 1103 14.41 -20.23 -43.85
C LEU A 1103 14.19 -21.56 -43.15
N THR A 1104 12.93 -21.87 -42.87
CA THR A 1104 12.53 -23.08 -42.15
C THR A 1104 11.83 -24.03 -43.11
N LYS A 1105 12.17 -25.33 -43.10
CA LYS A 1105 11.46 -26.35 -43.90
C LYS A 1105 9.99 -26.49 -43.45
N PRO A 1106 9.09 -26.99 -44.32
CA PRO A 1106 7.72 -27.34 -43.93
C PRO A 1106 7.66 -28.28 -42.72
N ASP A 1107 6.54 -28.25 -41.99
CA ASP A 1107 6.27 -29.15 -40.87
C ASP A 1107 6.19 -30.62 -41.36
N PRO A 1108 6.97 -31.56 -40.79
CA PRO A 1108 6.90 -32.99 -41.13
C PRO A 1108 5.69 -33.72 -40.52
N SER A 1109 4.99 -33.11 -39.56
CA SER A 1109 3.92 -33.75 -38.78
C SER A 1109 2.57 -34.04 -39.47
N PRO A 1110 2.20 -33.44 -40.64
CA PRO A 1110 0.95 -33.77 -41.31
C PRO A 1110 0.79 -35.26 -41.61
N THR A 1111 -0.39 -35.80 -41.33
CA THR A 1111 -0.72 -37.22 -41.59
C THR A 1111 -1.64 -37.34 -42.80
N PHE A 1112 -1.88 -38.55 -43.31
CA PHE A 1112 -2.67 -38.72 -44.54
C PHE A 1112 -3.51 -40.01 -44.55
N VAL A 1113 -4.63 -39.96 -45.27
CA VAL A 1113 -5.56 -41.06 -45.49
C VAL A 1113 -5.92 -41.14 -46.98
N ILE A 1114 -5.83 -42.33 -47.57
CA ILE A 1114 -6.28 -42.60 -48.95
C ILE A 1114 -7.79 -42.87 -48.92
N GLU A 1115 -8.57 -42.16 -49.76
CA GLU A 1115 -10.04 -42.27 -49.77
C GLU A 1115 -10.58 -42.39 -51.22
N PRO A 1116 -11.21 -43.52 -51.61
CA PRO A 1116 -11.27 -44.80 -50.90
C PRO A 1116 -9.93 -45.58 -50.99
N ASN A 1117 -9.68 -46.47 -50.02
CA ASN A 1117 -8.54 -47.38 -50.02
C ASN A 1117 -9.05 -48.84 -49.90
N PRO A 1118 -8.86 -49.72 -50.90
CA PRO A 1118 -8.17 -49.51 -52.18
C PRO A 1118 -8.92 -48.55 -53.13
N VAL A 1119 -8.17 -47.94 -54.05
CA VAL A 1119 -8.70 -46.99 -55.06
C VAL A 1119 -9.45 -47.77 -56.14
N VAL A 1120 -10.63 -47.30 -56.53
CA VAL A 1120 -11.42 -47.95 -57.58
C VAL A 1120 -10.75 -47.77 -58.95
N SER A 1121 -10.50 -48.86 -59.69
CA SER A 1121 -9.85 -48.80 -61.00
C SER A 1121 -10.55 -47.82 -61.96
N GLY A 1122 -9.78 -46.94 -62.60
CA GLY A 1122 -10.31 -45.93 -63.51
C GLY A 1122 -10.88 -44.69 -62.83
N THR A 1123 -10.67 -44.52 -61.52
CA THR A 1123 -10.98 -43.28 -60.77
C THR A 1123 -9.73 -42.52 -60.34
N VAL A 1124 -9.89 -41.22 -60.08
CA VAL A 1124 -8.84 -40.36 -59.52
C VAL A 1124 -8.67 -40.71 -58.03
N ALA A 1125 -7.43 -41.04 -57.63
CA ALA A 1125 -7.15 -41.31 -56.23
C ALA A 1125 -7.16 -40.00 -55.43
N LYS A 1126 -7.83 -40.01 -54.29
CA LYS A 1126 -7.88 -38.87 -53.37
C LYS A 1126 -7.08 -39.19 -52.11
N LEU A 1127 -6.23 -38.27 -51.72
CA LEU A 1127 -5.44 -38.31 -50.51
C LEU A 1127 -5.87 -37.16 -49.60
N LYS A 1128 -6.47 -37.52 -48.47
CA LYS A 1128 -6.86 -36.56 -47.43
C LYS A 1128 -5.68 -36.36 -46.47
N VAL A 1129 -5.03 -35.21 -46.54
CA VAL A 1129 -3.97 -34.78 -45.61
C VAL A 1129 -4.62 -34.16 -44.39
N GLN A 1130 -4.29 -34.64 -43.19
CA GLN A 1130 -4.83 -34.20 -41.91
C GLN A 1130 -3.77 -33.40 -41.13
N ASN A 1131 -4.22 -32.36 -40.44
CA ASN A 1131 -3.38 -31.34 -39.78
C ASN A 1131 -2.39 -30.65 -40.75
N PRO A 1132 -2.83 -30.14 -41.92
CA PRO A 1132 -1.95 -29.42 -42.82
C PRO A 1132 -1.47 -28.10 -42.20
N GLN A 1133 -0.24 -27.71 -42.52
CA GLN A 1133 0.36 -26.43 -42.14
C GLN A 1133 -0.26 -25.30 -42.96
N ASP A 1134 -0.63 -24.19 -42.29
CA ASP A 1134 -1.19 -22.99 -42.95
C ASP A 1134 -0.20 -22.42 -43.97
N GLY A 1135 -0.68 -22.05 -45.16
CA GLY A 1135 0.12 -21.42 -46.22
C GLY A 1135 1.01 -22.37 -47.03
N VAL A 1136 1.00 -23.69 -46.77
CA VAL A 1136 1.83 -24.68 -47.48
C VAL A 1136 1.08 -25.37 -48.62
N LYS A 1137 1.78 -25.64 -49.73
CA LYS A 1137 1.31 -26.43 -50.86
C LYS A 1137 1.55 -27.91 -50.61
N TYR A 1138 0.53 -28.73 -50.82
CA TYR A 1138 0.63 -30.19 -50.82
C TYR A 1138 0.36 -30.74 -52.22
N TYR A 1139 1.24 -31.60 -52.73
CA TYR A 1139 1.03 -32.31 -53.98
C TYR A 1139 1.63 -33.71 -53.94
N LEU A 1140 1.18 -34.52 -54.90
CA LEU A 1140 1.76 -35.83 -55.17
C LEU A 1140 2.82 -35.70 -56.26
N GLU A 1141 3.97 -36.32 -56.04
CA GLU A 1141 5.06 -36.41 -57.00
C GLU A 1141 5.25 -37.87 -57.43
N TYR A 1142 5.39 -38.13 -58.73
CA TYR A 1142 5.76 -39.46 -59.20
C TYR A 1142 7.22 -39.79 -58.87
N THR A 1143 7.56 -41.08 -58.77
CA THR A 1143 8.94 -41.53 -58.51
C THR A 1143 9.97 -41.03 -59.54
N ASN A 1144 9.53 -40.58 -60.72
CA ASN A 1144 10.36 -39.95 -61.76
C ASN A 1144 10.46 -38.41 -61.66
N GLY A 1145 9.96 -37.80 -60.58
CA GLY A 1145 10.04 -36.35 -60.31
C GLY A 1145 8.92 -35.51 -60.95
N VAL A 1146 7.94 -36.12 -61.61
CA VAL A 1146 6.82 -35.37 -62.23
C VAL A 1146 5.79 -35.01 -61.15
N LYS A 1147 5.61 -33.70 -60.91
CA LYS A 1147 4.69 -33.12 -59.92
C LYS A 1147 3.25 -33.05 -60.42
N GLN A 1148 2.29 -33.38 -59.56
CA GLN A 1148 0.85 -33.21 -59.81
C GLN A 1148 0.36 -31.80 -59.42
N ILE A 1149 -0.93 -31.56 -59.62
CA ILE A 1149 -1.59 -30.30 -59.24
C ILE A 1149 -1.51 -30.15 -57.71
N ALA A 1150 -0.94 -29.03 -57.27
CA ALA A 1150 -0.82 -28.70 -55.85
C ALA A 1150 -2.10 -28.10 -55.30
N LYS A 1151 -2.39 -28.38 -54.02
CA LYS A 1151 -3.42 -27.65 -53.26
C LYS A 1151 -2.78 -26.91 -52.11
N ILE A 1152 -3.19 -25.66 -51.92
CA ILE A 1152 -2.73 -24.80 -50.81
C ILE A 1152 -3.74 -24.89 -49.67
N PHE A 1153 -3.25 -25.12 -48.45
CA PHE A 1153 -4.09 -25.01 -47.26
C PHE A 1153 -4.07 -23.57 -46.72
N HIS A 1154 -5.24 -23.03 -46.38
CA HIS A 1154 -5.33 -21.72 -45.75
C HIS A 1154 -6.48 -21.64 -44.73
N ASP A 1155 -6.17 -21.33 -43.46
CA ASP A 1155 -7.17 -21.13 -42.41
C ASP A 1155 -7.65 -19.67 -42.37
N ARG A 1156 -8.95 -19.45 -42.65
CA ARG A 1156 -9.56 -18.11 -42.66
C ARG A 1156 -9.79 -17.51 -41.26
N THR A 1157 -9.66 -18.29 -40.18
CA THR A 1157 -10.02 -17.83 -38.83
C THR A 1157 -8.87 -17.19 -38.06
N ASN A 1158 -7.62 -17.61 -38.31
CA ASN A 1158 -6.42 -17.11 -37.62
C ASN A 1158 -5.38 -16.48 -38.56
N SER A 1159 -5.64 -16.40 -39.87
CA SER A 1159 -4.66 -15.83 -40.79
C SER A 1159 -4.68 -14.29 -40.76
N PRO A 1160 -3.51 -13.63 -40.69
CA PRO A 1160 -3.40 -12.18 -40.88
C PRO A 1160 -3.70 -11.73 -42.32
N ARG A 1161 -3.92 -12.65 -43.28
CA ARG A 1161 -4.30 -12.35 -44.65
C ARG A 1161 -5.81 -12.08 -44.76
N GLN A 1162 -6.23 -10.82 -44.68
CA GLN A 1162 -7.58 -10.39 -45.07
C GLN A 1162 -7.75 -10.23 -46.60
N ASP A 1163 -6.70 -10.47 -47.39
CA ASP A 1163 -6.67 -10.11 -48.80
C ASP A 1163 -7.19 -11.25 -49.67
N GLY A 1164 -8.51 -11.40 -49.68
CA GLY A 1164 -9.19 -12.02 -50.80
C GLY A 1164 -8.89 -11.24 -52.09
N VAL A 1165 -8.65 -11.99 -53.17
CA VAL A 1165 -8.81 -11.58 -54.58
C VAL A 1165 -7.57 -11.02 -55.32
N GLY A 1166 -6.47 -10.62 -54.67
CA GLY A 1166 -5.31 -10.02 -55.37
C GLY A 1166 -4.26 -10.97 -55.98
N TYR A 1167 -4.18 -12.23 -55.53
CA TYR A 1167 -2.94 -13.04 -55.64
C TYR A 1167 -3.01 -14.25 -56.59
N SER A 1168 -3.96 -14.30 -57.52
CA SER A 1168 -4.15 -15.46 -58.39
C SER A 1168 -3.33 -15.38 -59.69
N LYS A 1169 -2.16 -16.04 -59.73
CA LYS A 1169 -1.72 -16.68 -60.98
C LYS A 1169 -2.52 -17.97 -61.10
N VAL A 1170 -3.37 -18.02 -62.13
CA VAL A 1170 -4.26 -19.12 -62.51
C VAL A 1170 -3.56 -20.47 -62.36
N GLU A 1171 -4.14 -21.38 -61.54
CA GLU A 1171 -3.99 -22.87 -61.49
C GLU A 1171 -4.05 -23.51 -60.07
N VAL A 1172 -4.57 -22.86 -59.03
CA VAL A 1172 -4.74 -23.50 -57.70
C VAL A 1172 -6.15 -23.26 -57.12
N ASP A 1173 -6.92 -24.34 -56.94
CA ASP A 1173 -8.25 -24.31 -56.33
C ASP A 1173 -8.17 -24.08 -54.81
N PHE A 1174 -8.83 -23.03 -54.32
CA PHE A 1174 -9.05 -22.77 -52.89
C PHE A 1174 -10.25 -23.57 -52.38
N ALA A 1175 -10.08 -24.36 -51.33
CA ALA A 1175 -11.21 -24.95 -50.61
C ALA A 1175 -11.96 -23.85 -49.84
N THR A 1176 -13.17 -23.50 -50.28
CA THR A 1176 -14.04 -22.54 -49.59
C THR A 1176 -15.24 -23.26 -49.01
N GLY A 1177 -15.31 -23.36 -47.68
CA GLY A 1177 -16.42 -23.96 -46.93
C GLY A 1177 -16.71 -23.18 -45.65
N ALA A 1178 -17.98 -23.03 -45.30
CA ALA A 1178 -18.45 -22.23 -44.17
C ALA A 1178 -18.13 -22.88 -42.81
N ALA A 1179 -17.61 -22.06 -41.89
CA ALA A 1179 -17.68 -22.16 -40.42
C ALA A 1179 -17.80 -23.56 -39.76
N VAL A 1180 -16.87 -24.46 -40.07
CA VAL A 1180 -16.36 -25.53 -39.20
C VAL A 1180 -14.88 -25.69 -39.60
N SER A 1181 -13.94 -25.69 -38.64
CA SER A 1181 -12.49 -25.83 -38.92
C SER A 1181 -12.23 -26.98 -39.92
N PRO A 1182 -11.72 -26.71 -41.14
CA PRO A 1182 -11.26 -27.79 -41.98
C PRO A 1182 -9.87 -28.19 -41.46
N THR A 1183 -9.79 -29.27 -40.68
CA THR A 1183 -8.52 -29.86 -40.24
C THR A 1183 -7.79 -30.62 -41.34
N ASP A 1184 -8.38 -30.74 -42.54
CA ASP A 1184 -7.93 -31.64 -43.59
C ASP A 1184 -7.99 -30.98 -44.98
N ILE A 1185 -7.05 -31.31 -45.87
CA ILE A 1185 -7.04 -30.93 -47.30
C ILE A 1185 -6.96 -32.17 -48.19
N THR A 1186 -7.69 -32.21 -49.30
CA THR A 1186 -7.71 -33.38 -50.21
C THR A 1186 -6.89 -33.12 -51.48
N VAL A 1187 -5.76 -33.81 -51.63
CA VAL A 1187 -4.91 -33.81 -52.83
C VAL A 1187 -5.32 -34.96 -53.74
N GLU A 1188 -5.44 -34.74 -55.04
CA GLU A 1188 -5.96 -35.73 -55.99
C GLU A 1188 -4.94 -36.02 -57.10
N THR A 1189 -4.96 -37.23 -57.68
CA THR A 1189 -4.16 -37.51 -58.88
C THR A 1189 -4.76 -36.85 -60.12
N ARG A 1190 -3.92 -36.30 -61.01
CA ARG A 1190 -4.42 -35.62 -62.22
C ARG A 1190 -5.16 -36.55 -63.17
N ASN A 1191 -4.73 -37.81 -63.23
CA ASN A 1191 -5.32 -38.83 -64.08
C ASN A 1191 -5.86 -39.98 -63.21
N PRO A 1192 -6.90 -40.69 -63.69
CA PRO A 1192 -7.35 -41.91 -63.05
C PRO A 1192 -6.25 -42.97 -62.95
N ILE A 1193 -6.21 -43.71 -61.85
CA ILE A 1193 -5.24 -44.80 -61.65
C ILE A 1193 -5.91 -46.14 -62.01
N THR A 1194 -5.27 -46.95 -62.85
CA THR A 1194 -5.80 -48.24 -63.34
C THR A 1194 -5.01 -49.47 -62.84
N ALA A 1195 -3.87 -49.26 -62.18
CA ALA A 1195 -3.03 -50.28 -61.56
C ALA A 1195 -2.25 -49.66 -60.37
N ASP A 1196 -1.76 -50.49 -59.46
CA ASP A 1196 -1.01 -50.03 -58.28
C ASP A 1196 0.10 -49.01 -58.64
N LYS A 1197 0.21 -47.94 -57.86
CA LYS A 1197 1.11 -46.83 -58.18
C LYS A 1197 1.75 -46.20 -56.96
N ASP A 1198 3.08 -46.09 -56.98
CA ASP A 1198 3.86 -45.39 -55.96
C ASP A 1198 4.03 -43.90 -56.31
N MET A 1199 3.78 -43.04 -55.33
CA MET A 1199 3.91 -41.58 -55.41
C MET A 1199 4.48 -41.06 -54.09
N ARG A 1200 4.94 -39.80 -54.06
CA ARG A 1200 5.45 -39.12 -52.87
C ARG A 1200 4.53 -37.97 -52.51
N LEU A 1201 4.19 -37.82 -51.23
CA LEU A 1201 3.57 -36.61 -50.73
C LEU A 1201 4.65 -35.59 -50.40
N ILE A 1202 4.63 -34.47 -51.13
CA ILE A 1202 5.55 -33.35 -50.96
C ILE A 1202 4.78 -32.17 -50.38
N ALA A 1203 5.36 -31.55 -49.36
CA ALA A 1203 4.98 -30.24 -48.83
C ALA A 1203 5.96 -29.18 -49.36
N GLU A 1204 5.45 -28.08 -49.89
CA GLU A 1204 6.25 -26.99 -50.47
C GLU A 1204 5.78 -25.65 -49.93
N LYS A 1205 6.71 -24.79 -49.47
CA LYS A 1205 6.40 -23.40 -49.15
C LYS A 1205 6.35 -22.56 -50.44
N PRO A 1206 5.20 -21.99 -50.83
CA PRO A 1206 5.06 -21.23 -52.08
C PRO A 1206 6.00 -20.03 -52.19
N GLN A 1207 6.40 -19.44 -51.07
CA GLN A 1207 7.17 -18.20 -51.00
C GLN A 1207 8.68 -18.42 -51.20
N THR A 1208 9.17 -19.55 -50.72
CA THR A 1208 10.61 -19.87 -50.70
C THR A 1208 10.97 -21.00 -51.66
N GLY A 1209 9.99 -21.78 -52.12
CA GLY A 1209 10.21 -22.98 -52.93
C GLY A 1209 10.88 -24.13 -52.17
N ILE A 1210 10.96 -24.04 -50.84
CA ILE A 1210 11.55 -25.10 -50.01
C ILE A 1210 10.57 -26.25 -49.88
N GLU A 1211 11.05 -27.45 -50.19
CA GLU A 1211 10.28 -28.68 -50.24
C GLU A 1211 10.69 -29.66 -49.14
N LEU A 1212 9.71 -30.37 -48.60
CA LEU A 1212 9.90 -31.49 -47.70
C LEU A 1212 9.08 -32.69 -48.16
N LYS A 1213 9.73 -33.85 -48.27
CA LYS A 1213 9.03 -35.12 -48.49
C LYS A 1213 8.40 -35.58 -47.18
N ILE A 1214 7.07 -35.60 -47.12
CA ILE A 1214 6.31 -36.06 -45.95
C ILE A 1214 6.29 -37.60 -45.91
N ALA A 1215 5.95 -38.25 -47.03
CA ALA A 1215 5.86 -39.71 -47.09
C ALA A 1215 5.94 -40.27 -48.52
N ASP A 1216 6.33 -41.53 -48.64
CA ASP A 1216 6.14 -42.36 -49.84
C ASP A 1216 4.78 -43.09 -49.70
N ILE A 1217 3.94 -43.04 -50.75
CA ILE A 1217 2.54 -43.49 -50.76
C ILE A 1217 2.34 -44.50 -51.88
N THR A 1218 1.80 -45.67 -51.55
CA THR A 1218 1.38 -46.69 -52.51
C THR A 1218 -0.14 -46.68 -52.64
N PHE A 1219 -0.65 -46.30 -53.80
CA PHE A 1219 -2.06 -46.45 -54.14
C PHE A 1219 -2.32 -47.87 -54.66
N THR A 1220 -3.07 -48.67 -53.91
CA THR A 1220 -3.51 -50.02 -54.34
C THR A 1220 -4.85 -49.91 -55.06
N VAL A 1221 -5.01 -50.61 -56.19
CA VAL A 1221 -6.20 -50.52 -57.05
C VAL A 1221 -7.03 -51.80 -56.94
N SER A 1222 -8.33 -51.66 -56.65
CA SER A 1222 -9.32 -52.75 -56.63
C SER A 1222 -10.11 -52.88 -57.92
#